data_AF-A0A9P5BAQ0-F1
#
_entry.id   AF-A0A9P5BAQ0-F1
#
_cell.length_a   1.000
_cell.length_b   1.000
_cell.length_c   1.000
_cell.angle_alpha   90.00
_cell.angle_beta   90.00
_cell.angle_gamma   90.00
#
_symmetry.space_group_name_H-M   'P 1'
#
loop_
_entity.id
_entity.type
_entity.pdbx_description
1 polymer ?
#
loop_
_entity_poly.entity_id
_entity_poly.type
_entity_poly.pdbx_seq_one_letter_code
_entity_poly.pdbx_strand_id
1 'polypeptide(L)'
;MDDEQSEGPTFSFSDIYHELLSAINPDDDISPCLRSVKAPLDVRVVLECVHALVRENRETRSSKSIVKIPALPDVKYSLVQIFHLINDTWSFDKNERLELIIAWHFVCLDMVCDWIELFDQICRHLQIDQHIFNSRDSEKELKDSVQWFRGSTDARCAFLHAVAIQDSVNQLPFNCTNTFWMPIPIFAASGMFSFSRLSGMTSVSVPASIHWESTLVDQSNVGEAVQQDISWKKTQAFMLSNIKTTNCGIGPARNLPFEMKKMQTLMHGLASQWGIAVEMSVALASTTGLTQWFAFFCSQALAWVVLLWLPKYAVPDAQPKNAVAIDPAPVGASFEFFMWPSYMTNISLTLPCIDHFNKLYSRKMPIRIGGTTQYRATYDPALKGYVSYSVNNPLEAPMSLTYGPKFFDLIKKFGSESILGFNRGLNNRTNTFAAVLKAKEKVAKNLWAIELGNEPDYVVNHWKSPLPMLAGGGYAIPFEIEPDWPNLPYLIGNSYNKTVKDATKVYNGHFYAFSNATADDLGPEMKYHAKTAGRPYILGEKGFHRLDYEMDSTFGSAIQTTDKTLRVDHAQTFLTEPEAFFNWWWSDHVNAPFYGAYFGALAVAGAFKVALINTDYYSGGGTRSEAKFTLTGLRSNSVKALRMTGLSSETTVPVTQTKSSPQPSIRGQSFSNKNCELGGKQNTEKLSVKKGKLEITLKASEALIVYL
;
A
#
# COMPACT_ATOMS: atom_id res chain seq x y z
N MET A 1 51.07 -1.55 -52.41
CA MET A 1 49.61 -1.52 -52.49
C MET A 1 49.18 -1.04 -51.12
N ASP A 2 49.05 0.28 -51.04
CA ASP A 2 48.56 0.99 -49.88
C ASP A 2 47.06 0.71 -49.78
N ASP A 3 46.65 -0.02 -48.75
CA ASP A 3 45.23 -0.10 -48.40
C ASP A 3 44.90 1.16 -47.60
N GLU A 4 44.36 2.16 -48.30
CA GLU A 4 43.61 3.26 -47.70
C GLU A 4 42.43 2.66 -46.91
N GLN A 5 42.61 2.49 -45.59
CA GLN A 5 41.48 2.45 -44.67
C GLN A 5 40.78 3.80 -44.75
N SER A 6 39.62 3.84 -45.42
CA SER A 6 38.74 5.00 -45.38
C SER A 6 38.36 5.25 -43.91
N GLU A 7 38.87 6.33 -43.32
CA GLU A 7 38.36 6.87 -42.07
C GLU A 7 36.86 7.16 -42.28
N GLY A 8 35.99 6.37 -41.63
CA GLY A 8 34.57 6.71 -41.54
C GLY A 8 34.41 8.09 -40.90
N PRO A 9 33.30 8.80 -41.15
CA PRO A 9 33.08 10.13 -40.58
C PRO A 9 33.23 10.07 -39.06
N THR A 10 34.18 10.85 -38.54
CA THR A 10 34.38 11.03 -37.10
C THR A 10 33.30 11.97 -36.58
N PHE A 11 32.20 11.40 -36.09
CA PHE A 11 31.16 12.18 -35.42
C PHE A 11 31.65 12.64 -34.05
N SER A 12 31.54 13.94 -33.75
CA SER A 12 31.63 14.42 -32.38
C SER A 12 30.32 14.16 -31.65
N PHE A 13 30.35 14.08 -30.32
CA PHE A 13 29.13 13.94 -29.52
C PHE A 13 28.16 15.14 -29.72
N SER A 14 28.67 16.32 -30.08
CA SER A 14 27.84 17.47 -30.46
C SER A 14 27.07 17.24 -31.77
N ASP A 15 27.67 16.54 -32.73
CA ASP A 15 26.99 16.17 -33.98
C ASP A 15 25.86 15.17 -33.72
N ILE A 16 26.09 14.18 -32.83
CA ILE A 16 25.08 13.22 -32.38
C ILE A 16 23.93 13.92 -31.63
N TYR A 17 24.25 14.92 -30.79
CA TYR A 17 23.25 15.73 -30.10
C TYR A 17 22.35 16.46 -31.11
N HIS A 18 22.93 17.13 -32.10
CA HIS A 18 22.16 17.85 -33.11
C HIS A 18 21.32 16.90 -33.96
N GLU A 19 21.82 15.72 -34.32
CA GLU A 19 21.05 14.73 -35.08
C GLU A 19 19.89 14.14 -34.25
N LEU A 20 20.11 13.87 -32.95
CA LEU A 20 19.10 13.27 -32.08
C LEU A 20 18.01 14.29 -31.67
N LEU A 21 18.39 15.54 -31.38
CA LEU A 21 17.55 16.50 -30.66
C LEU A 21 17.19 17.78 -31.45
N SER A 22 17.72 17.98 -32.66
CA SER A 22 17.27 19.09 -33.51
C SER A 22 15.85 18.81 -34.05
N ALA A 23 14.94 19.73 -33.80
CA ALA A 23 13.61 19.68 -34.40
C ALA A 23 13.72 20.05 -35.88
N ILE A 24 13.17 19.20 -36.76
CA ILE A 24 13.17 19.45 -38.22
C ILE A 24 12.11 20.50 -38.58
N ASN A 25 11.03 20.61 -37.80
CA ASN A 25 9.99 21.62 -37.92
C ASN A 25 9.73 22.37 -36.60
N PRO A 26 9.35 23.65 -36.63
CA PRO A 26 9.02 24.43 -35.43
C PRO A 26 7.78 23.93 -34.66
N ASP A 27 6.91 23.15 -35.31
CA ASP A 27 5.64 22.66 -34.74
C ASP A 27 5.75 21.23 -34.17
N ASP A 28 6.91 20.57 -34.26
CA ASP A 28 7.11 19.21 -33.73
C ASP A 28 7.62 19.26 -32.28
N ASP A 29 6.82 18.72 -31.35
CA ASP A 29 7.16 18.65 -29.90
C ASP A 29 8.32 17.67 -29.58
N ILE A 30 8.64 16.73 -30.48
CA ILE A 30 9.70 15.72 -30.29
C ILE A 30 10.40 15.44 -31.63
N SER A 31 11.73 15.49 -31.67
CA SER A 31 12.55 15.11 -32.82
C SER A 31 12.21 13.70 -33.35
N PRO A 32 12.08 13.51 -34.68
CA PRO A 32 11.84 12.20 -35.29
C PRO A 32 12.89 11.15 -34.93
N CYS A 33 14.16 11.55 -34.79
CA CYS A 33 15.25 10.67 -34.38
C CYS A 33 15.07 10.23 -32.93
N LEU A 34 14.70 11.15 -32.04
CA LEU A 34 14.42 10.84 -30.64
C LEU A 34 13.21 9.90 -30.48
N ARG A 35 12.16 10.04 -31.32
CA ARG A 35 11.00 9.11 -31.33
C ARG A 35 11.37 7.66 -31.68
N SER A 36 12.53 7.44 -32.30
CA SER A 36 13.00 6.09 -32.63
C SER A 36 13.60 5.36 -31.42
N VAL A 37 13.91 6.08 -30.34
CA VAL A 37 14.45 5.56 -29.08
C VAL A 37 13.32 4.88 -28.30
N LYS A 38 13.38 3.54 -28.20
CA LYS A 38 12.30 2.72 -27.62
C LYS A 38 12.71 1.87 -26.43
N ALA A 39 14.00 1.72 -26.13
CA ALA A 39 14.45 0.96 -24.97
C ALA A 39 14.78 1.89 -23.79
N PRO A 40 14.43 1.52 -22.54
CA PRO A 40 14.77 2.32 -21.35
C PRO A 40 16.27 2.58 -21.21
N LEU A 41 17.11 1.61 -21.58
CA LEU A 41 18.56 1.76 -21.55
C LEU A 41 19.03 2.90 -22.48
N ASP A 42 18.48 2.98 -23.68
CA ASP A 42 18.83 4.02 -24.65
C ASP A 42 18.46 5.41 -24.12
N VAL A 43 17.28 5.53 -23.49
CA VAL A 43 16.87 6.79 -22.85
C VAL A 43 17.82 7.20 -21.72
N ARG A 44 18.31 6.25 -20.91
CA ARG A 44 19.34 6.53 -19.89
C ARG A 44 20.63 7.03 -20.50
N VAL A 45 21.09 6.39 -21.58
CA VAL A 45 22.29 6.83 -22.31
C VAL A 45 22.10 8.26 -22.80
N VAL A 46 20.95 8.58 -23.41
CA VAL A 46 20.61 9.94 -23.85
C VAL A 46 20.59 10.93 -22.68
N LEU A 47 20.02 10.55 -21.53
CA LEU A 47 20.00 11.39 -20.33
C LEU A 47 21.40 11.67 -19.77
N GLU A 48 22.26 10.66 -19.66
CA GLU A 48 23.67 10.82 -19.22
C GLU A 48 24.46 11.71 -20.19
N CYS A 49 24.24 11.52 -21.48
CA CYS A 49 24.76 12.35 -22.55
C CYS A 49 24.35 13.82 -22.41
N VAL A 50 23.06 14.10 -22.17
CA VAL A 50 22.57 15.46 -21.90
C VAL A 50 23.10 16.01 -20.58
N HIS A 51 23.25 15.16 -19.56
CA HIS A 51 23.81 15.54 -18.26
C HIS A 51 25.26 15.99 -18.36
N ALA A 52 26.06 15.33 -19.21
CA ALA A 52 27.41 15.76 -19.52
C ALA A 52 27.43 17.19 -20.12
N LEU A 53 26.53 17.49 -21.07
CA LEU A 53 26.41 18.84 -21.65
C LEU A 53 26.00 19.89 -20.62
N VAL A 54 25.14 19.53 -19.67
CA VAL A 54 24.77 20.41 -18.54
C VAL A 54 26.02 20.77 -17.72
N ARG A 55 26.88 19.80 -17.43
CA ARG A 55 28.12 20.02 -16.67
C ARG A 55 29.14 20.84 -17.46
N GLU A 56 29.33 20.55 -18.74
CA GLU A 56 30.24 21.33 -19.61
C GLU A 56 29.77 22.79 -19.81
N ASN A 57 28.45 23.02 -19.94
CA ASN A 57 27.87 24.38 -19.99
C ASN A 57 28.14 25.18 -18.69
N ARG A 58 28.31 24.50 -17.55
CA ARG A 58 28.66 25.13 -16.28
C ARG A 58 30.16 25.49 -16.21
N GLU A 59 31.04 24.64 -16.76
CA GLU A 59 32.51 24.80 -16.71
C GLU A 59 33.09 25.76 -17.76
N THR A 60 32.41 25.94 -18.89
CA THR A 60 32.84 26.88 -19.97
C THR A 60 32.86 28.36 -19.57
N ARG A 61 32.38 28.71 -18.37
CA ARG A 61 32.59 30.05 -17.77
C ARG A 61 34.03 30.30 -17.30
N SER A 62 34.91 29.30 -17.24
CA SER A 62 36.28 29.47 -16.69
C SER A 62 37.46 29.27 -17.66
N SER A 63 37.35 28.64 -18.83
CA SER A 63 38.48 28.60 -19.80
C SER A 63 38.15 27.90 -21.14
N LYS A 64 38.77 28.41 -22.22
CA LYS A 64 38.83 27.95 -23.64
C LYS A 64 38.14 26.61 -23.96
N SER A 65 36.94 26.66 -24.53
CA SER A 65 36.28 25.48 -25.13
C SER A 65 36.91 25.11 -26.49
N ILE A 66 37.21 23.82 -26.68
CA ILE A 66 37.73 23.23 -27.92
C ILE A 66 36.59 22.66 -28.80
N VAL A 67 35.33 22.65 -28.32
CA VAL A 67 34.17 22.03 -29.01
C VAL A 67 32.96 22.97 -29.05
N LYS A 68 32.19 22.95 -30.13
CA LYS A 68 30.88 23.63 -30.25
C LYS A 68 29.86 22.92 -29.34
N ILE A 69 29.71 23.37 -28.10
CA ILE A 69 28.72 22.83 -27.16
C ILE A 69 27.37 23.54 -27.38
N PRO A 70 26.22 22.84 -27.41
CA PRO A 70 24.90 23.44 -27.48
C PRO A 70 24.65 24.45 -26.37
N ALA A 71 23.93 25.54 -26.67
CA ALA A 71 23.64 26.56 -25.68
C ALA A 71 22.64 26.05 -24.63
N LEU A 72 22.73 26.57 -23.40
CA LEU A 72 21.85 26.16 -22.30
C LEU A 72 20.33 26.20 -22.63
N PRO A 73 19.79 27.18 -23.38
CA PRO A 73 18.39 27.14 -23.82
C PRO A 73 18.06 25.94 -24.70
N ASP A 74 18.98 25.53 -25.58
CA ASP A 74 18.81 24.36 -26.44
C ASP A 74 18.80 23.08 -25.60
N VAL A 75 19.67 22.99 -24.59
CA VAL A 75 19.71 21.86 -23.65
C VAL A 75 18.42 21.75 -22.84
N LYS A 76 17.85 22.89 -22.41
CA LYS A 76 16.54 22.94 -21.72
C LYS A 76 15.41 22.44 -22.62
N TYR A 77 15.41 22.83 -23.90
CA TYR A 77 14.42 22.35 -24.86
C TYR A 77 14.54 20.85 -25.10
N SER A 78 15.77 20.33 -25.21
CA SER A 78 16.03 18.88 -25.32
C SER A 78 15.50 18.09 -24.11
N LEU A 79 15.63 18.61 -22.89
CA LEU A 79 15.05 17.98 -21.70
C LEU A 79 13.53 17.93 -21.75
N VAL A 80 12.86 18.95 -22.30
CA VAL A 80 11.40 18.91 -22.53
C VAL A 80 11.02 17.80 -23.50
N GLN A 81 11.72 17.69 -24.64
CA GLN A 81 11.47 16.61 -25.61
C GLN A 81 11.66 15.20 -24.99
N ILE A 82 12.69 15.03 -24.16
CA ILE A 82 12.93 13.75 -23.46
C ILE A 82 11.83 13.46 -22.43
N PHE A 83 11.33 14.48 -21.73
CA PHE A 83 10.21 14.31 -20.79
C PHE A 83 8.94 13.85 -21.51
N HIS A 84 8.62 14.44 -22.67
CA HIS A 84 7.51 13.99 -23.51
C HIS A 84 7.73 12.56 -24.02
N LEU A 85 8.94 12.22 -24.50
CA LEU A 85 9.26 10.85 -24.90
C LEU A 85 9.00 9.85 -23.77
N ILE A 86 9.47 10.13 -22.54
CA ILE A 86 9.29 9.24 -21.38
C ILE A 86 7.79 9.05 -21.06
N ASN A 87 6.99 10.11 -21.18
CA ASN A 87 5.55 10.06 -20.89
C ASN A 87 4.71 9.44 -22.01
N ASP A 88 5.08 9.65 -23.27
CA ASP A 88 4.29 9.20 -24.42
C ASP A 88 4.63 7.75 -24.83
N THR A 89 5.79 7.25 -24.42
CA THR A 89 6.21 5.88 -24.75
C THR A 89 5.47 4.86 -23.89
N TRP A 90 4.41 4.28 -24.45
CA TRP A 90 3.55 3.29 -23.77
C TRP A 90 4.24 1.95 -23.44
N SER A 91 5.37 1.63 -24.09
CA SER A 91 6.08 0.36 -23.89
C SER A 91 6.90 0.29 -22.60
N PHE A 92 7.18 1.44 -21.96
CA PHE A 92 7.87 1.46 -20.66
C PHE A 92 6.94 1.02 -19.56
N ASP A 93 7.38 0.05 -18.76
CA ASP A 93 6.66 -0.32 -17.55
C ASP A 93 6.70 0.82 -16.51
N LYS A 94 5.84 0.73 -15.49
CA LYS A 94 5.69 1.79 -14.48
C LYS A 94 6.99 2.08 -13.74
N ASN A 95 7.77 1.06 -13.38
CA ASN A 95 8.98 1.21 -12.59
C ASN A 95 10.12 1.76 -13.46
N GLU A 96 10.27 1.23 -14.68
CA GLU A 96 11.22 1.75 -15.68
C GLU A 96 10.98 3.24 -15.94
N ARG A 97 9.72 3.62 -16.13
CA ARG A 97 9.34 5.03 -16.33
C ARG A 97 9.68 5.89 -15.12
N LEU A 98 9.38 5.43 -13.91
CA LEU A 98 9.71 6.17 -12.67
C LEU A 98 11.22 6.34 -12.50
N GLU A 99 12.01 5.31 -12.79
CA GLU A 99 13.48 5.40 -12.74
C GLU A 99 14.02 6.40 -13.78
N LEU A 100 13.48 6.42 -15.00
CA LEU A 100 13.82 7.41 -16.02
C LEU A 100 13.42 8.83 -15.61
N ILE A 101 12.25 9.01 -15.00
CA ILE A 101 11.77 10.29 -14.47
C ILE A 101 12.68 10.80 -13.33
N ILE A 102 13.13 9.91 -12.44
CA ILE A 102 14.09 10.29 -11.37
C ILE A 102 15.41 10.78 -11.98
N ALA A 103 15.94 10.05 -12.96
CA ALA A 103 17.15 10.47 -13.68
C ALA A 103 16.95 11.82 -14.36
N TRP A 104 15.83 12.01 -15.07
CA TRP A 104 15.47 13.28 -15.71
C TRP A 104 15.38 14.44 -14.71
N HIS A 105 14.71 14.24 -13.57
CA HIS A 105 14.62 15.27 -12.52
C HIS A 105 15.99 15.58 -11.89
N PHE A 106 16.86 14.58 -11.74
CA PHE A 106 18.21 14.79 -11.24
C PHE A 106 19.04 15.64 -12.21
N VAL A 107 18.98 15.36 -13.52
CA VAL A 107 19.64 16.20 -14.55
C VAL A 107 19.11 17.63 -14.51
N CYS A 108 17.78 17.81 -14.38
CA CYS A 108 17.19 19.13 -14.26
C CYS A 108 17.63 19.87 -12.99
N LEU A 109 17.67 19.19 -11.84
CA LEU A 109 18.15 19.74 -10.57
C LEU A 109 19.61 20.18 -10.68
N ASP A 110 20.48 19.31 -11.21
CA ASP A 110 21.90 19.61 -11.40
C ASP A 110 22.12 20.68 -12.47
N MET A 111 21.19 20.91 -13.39
CA MET A 111 21.27 22.03 -14.33
C MET A 111 21.00 23.37 -13.65
N VAL A 112 19.93 23.48 -12.87
CA VAL A 112 19.49 24.75 -12.27
C VAL A 112 20.22 25.11 -10.98
N CYS A 113 20.89 24.14 -10.34
CA CYS A 113 21.60 24.34 -9.08
C CYS A 113 22.92 23.55 -9.05
N ASP A 114 24.00 24.18 -8.59
CA ASP A 114 25.24 23.48 -8.24
C ASP A 114 25.08 22.90 -6.83
N TRP A 115 24.40 21.75 -6.76
CA TRP A 115 24.06 21.12 -5.50
C TRP A 115 25.29 20.56 -4.77
N ILE A 116 26.38 20.27 -5.50
CA ILE A 116 27.66 19.82 -4.94
C ILE A 116 28.29 20.95 -4.14
N GLU A 117 28.45 22.12 -4.77
CA GLU A 117 28.97 23.34 -4.11
C GLU A 117 28.06 23.75 -2.95
N LEU A 118 26.74 23.65 -3.12
CA LEU A 118 25.78 23.96 -2.07
C LEU A 118 25.93 23.05 -0.85
N PHE A 119 26.12 21.75 -1.08
CA PHE A 119 26.28 20.79 0.01
C PHE A 119 27.63 20.94 0.70
N ASP A 120 28.71 21.21 -0.04
CA ASP A 120 30.01 21.53 0.52
C ASP A 120 29.95 22.77 1.44
N GLN A 121 29.25 23.82 1.02
CA GLN A 121 29.02 25.01 1.86
C GLN A 121 28.26 24.68 3.16
N ILE A 122 27.28 23.77 3.11
CA ILE A 122 26.57 23.28 4.30
C ILE A 122 27.54 22.56 5.24
N CYS A 123 28.37 21.67 4.70
CA CYS A 123 29.35 20.93 5.48
C CYS A 123 30.38 21.87 6.13
N ARG A 124 30.93 22.84 5.38
CA ARG A 124 31.83 23.87 5.93
C ARG A 124 31.16 24.70 7.03
N HIS A 125 29.91 25.13 6.83
CA HIS A 125 29.18 25.91 7.83
C HIS A 125 28.89 25.13 9.11
N LEU A 126 28.56 23.84 8.98
CA LEU A 126 28.26 22.96 10.11
C LEU A 126 29.47 22.22 10.66
N GLN A 127 30.67 22.47 10.11
CA GLN A 127 31.92 21.77 10.45
C GLN A 127 31.81 20.23 10.33
N ILE A 128 31.14 19.77 9.27
CA ILE A 128 30.99 18.35 8.94
C ILE A 128 32.18 17.95 8.08
N ASP A 129 32.96 16.98 8.57
CA ASP A 129 34.04 16.36 7.81
C ASP A 129 33.47 15.42 6.73
N GLN A 130 33.91 15.61 5.49
CA GLN A 130 33.45 14.85 4.31
C GLN A 130 34.54 14.79 3.24
N HIS A 131 34.63 13.65 2.56
CA HIS A 131 35.58 13.32 1.49
C HIS A 131 34.87 13.00 0.16
N ILE A 132 33.55 13.22 0.12
CA ILE A 132 32.69 12.97 -1.05
C ILE A 132 33.04 13.94 -2.17
N PHE A 133 33.28 15.20 -1.81
CA PHE A 133 33.63 16.27 -2.74
C PHE A 133 34.97 16.88 -2.36
N ASN A 134 35.85 17.03 -3.34
CA ASN A 134 37.07 17.82 -3.17
C ASN A 134 36.66 19.26 -2.88
N SER A 135 36.95 19.76 -1.67
CA SER A 135 36.74 21.15 -1.27
C SER A 135 37.34 22.06 -2.35
N ARG A 136 36.49 22.70 -3.15
CA ARG A 136 36.93 23.76 -4.05
C ARG A 136 37.26 24.97 -3.18
N ASP A 137 38.34 25.69 -3.49
CA ASP A 137 38.64 27.02 -2.92
C ASP A 137 37.58 28.02 -3.41
N SER A 138 36.34 27.83 -2.99
CA SER A 138 35.20 28.66 -3.34
C SER A 138 35.07 29.76 -2.30
N GLU A 139 35.33 30.99 -2.73
CA GLU A 139 35.12 32.23 -1.95
C GLU A 139 33.63 32.50 -1.66
N LYS A 140 32.71 31.72 -2.24
CA LYS A 140 31.27 31.94 -2.13
C LYS A 140 30.75 31.48 -0.76
N GLU A 141 30.24 32.42 0.04
CA GLU A 141 29.73 32.12 1.37
C GLU A 141 28.32 31.52 1.33
N LEU A 142 27.98 30.68 2.33
CA LEU A 142 26.64 30.12 2.50
C LEU A 142 25.55 31.21 2.50
N LYS A 143 25.87 32.42 2.99
CA LYS A 143 24.95 33.56 3.04
C LYS A 143 24.47 33.99 1.64
N ASP A 144 25.34 33.93 0.64
CA ASP A 144 25.01 34.29 -0.74
C ASP A 144 24.07 33.25 -1.35
N SER A 145 24.32 31.96 -1.07
CA SER A 145 23.44 30.87 -1.46
C SER A 145 22.06 31.00 -0.78
N VAL A 146 22.01 31.39 0.50
CA VAL A 146 20.74 31.61 1.22
C VAL A 146 19.95 32.79 0.63
N GLN A 147 20.65 33.82 0.14
CA GLN A 147 20.02 34.93 -0.58
C GLN A 147 19.50 34.49 -1.96
N TRP A 148 20.28 33.71 -2.70
CA TRP A 148 19.85 33.08 -3.96
C TRP A 148 18.59 32.23 -3.74
N PHE A 149 18.56 31.40 -2.70
CA PHE A 149 17.40 30.56 -2.37
C PHE A 149 16.10 31.34 -2.16
N ARG A 150 16.22 32.54 -1.57
CA ARG A 150 15.06 33.40 -1.27
C ARG A 150 14.52 34.10 -2.52
N GLY A 151 15.41 34.55 -3.40
CA GLY A 151 15.06 35.42 -4.52
C GLY A 151 14.94 34.72 -5.87
N SER A 152 15.59 33.57 -6.06
CA SER A 152 15.75 32.94 -7.38
C SER A 152 14.59 32.01 -7.74
N THR A 153 14.12 32.12 -8.98
CA THR A 153 13.24 31.14 -9.62
C THR A 153 13.93 29.80 -9.77
N ASP A 154 15.23 29.77 -10.05
CA ASP A 154 16.01 28.54 -10.21
C ASP A 154 16.06 27.73 -8.90
N ALA A 155 16.12 28.40 -7.75
CA ALA A 155 16.08 27.74 -6.45
C ALA A 155 14.74 27.07 -6.17
N ARG A 156 13.64 27.71 -6.58
CA ARG A 156 12.28 27.14 -6.48
C ARG A 156 12.13 25.95 -7.43
N CYS A 157 12.68 26.05 -8.65
CA CYS A 157 12.74 24.95 -9.61
C CYS A 157 13.53 23.76 -9.06
N ALA A 158 14.73 23.99 -8.53
CA ALA A 158 15.57 22.97 -7.88
C ALA A 158 14.81 22.26 -6.75
N PHE A 159 14.09 23.03 -5.93
CA PHE A 159 13.30 22.49 -4.84
C PHE A 159 12.13 21.62 -5.34
N LEU A 160 11.43 22.02 -6.41
CA LEU A 160 10.39 21.18 -7.02
C LEU A 160 10.96 19.87 -7.55
N HIS A 161 12.11 19.89 -8.23
CA HIS A 161 12.77 18.66 -8.69
C HIS A 161 13.19 17.77 -7.52
N ALA A 162 13.70 18.33 -6.42
CA ALA A 162 14.03 17.55 -5.21
C ALA A 162 12.79 16.87 -4.60
N VAL A 163 11.65 17.56 -4.58
CA VAL A 163 10.36 16.99 -4.14
C VAL A 163 9.90 15.89 -5.09
N ALA A 164 10.02 16.07 -6.40
CA ALA A 164 9.62 15.09 -7.39
C ALA A 164 10.49 13.82 -7.38
N ILE A 165 11.80 13.96 -7.10
CA ILE A 165 12.70 12.83 -6.84
C ILE A 165 12.21 12.05 -5.62
N GLN A 166 11.91 12.72 -4.51
CA GLN A 166 11.38 12.07 -3.31
C GLN A 166 10.07 11.33 -3.58
N ASP A 167 9.11 11.98 -4.24
CA ASP A 167 7.81 11.39 -4.53
C ASP A 167 7.91 10.20 -5.48
N SER A 168 8.81 10.27 -6.47
CA SER A 168 9.05 9.17 -7.40
C SER A 168 9.75 8.00 -6.72
N VAL A 169 10.74 8.26 -5.87
CA VAL A 169 11.44 7.21 -5.09
C VAL A 169 10.47 6.50 -4.13
N ASN A 170 9.55 7.23 -3.49
CA ASN A 170 8.55 6.64 -2.60
C ASN A 170 7.53 5.74 -3.33
N GLN A 171 7.42 5.83 -4.66
CA GLN A 171 6.55 4.99 -5.47
C GLN A 171 7.25 3.74 -6.01
N LEU A 172 8.58 3.69 -5.98
CA LEU A 172 9.35 2.56 -6.47
C LEU A 172 9.33 1.40 -5.45
N PRO A 173 9.30 0.14 -5.91
CA PRO A 173 9.50 -1.01 -5.05
C PRO A 173 10.94 -1.04 -4.51
N PHE A 174 11.13 -1.72 -3.38
CA PHE A 174 12.40 -1.69 -2.62
C PHE A 174 13.61 -2.15 -3.45
N ASN A 175 13.45 -3.11 -4.35
CA ASN A 175 14.51 -3.58 -5.24
C ASN A 175 14.97 -2.52 -6.25
N CYS A 176 14.05 -1.68 -6.76
CA CYS A 176 14.36 -0.59 -7.67
C CYS A 176 15.02 0.61 -6.96
N THR A 177 14.59 0.91 -5.72
CA THR A 177 15.20 1.98 -4.90
C THR A 177 16.62 1.66 -4.45
N ASN A 178 17.01 0.38 -4.47
CA ASN A 178 18.31 -0.11 -4.01
C ASN A 178 19.33 -0.31 -5.14
N THR A 179 19.12 0.31 -6.30
CA THR A 179 20.05 0.23 -7.43
C THR A 179 21.27 1.13 -7.22
N PHE A 180 22.39 0.78 -7.86
CA PHE A 180 23.70 1.42 -7.62
C PHE A 180 23.75 2.93 -7.94
N TRP A 181 22.89 3.43 -8.84
CA TRP A 181 22.87 4.83 -9.27
C TRP A 181 21.96 5.73 -8.41
N MET A 182 21.04 5.12 -7.64
CA MET A 182 20.05 5.81 -6.81
C MET A 182 20.62 6.70 -5.68
N PRO A 183 21.79 6.40 -5.06
CA PRO A 183 22.36 7.25 -4.02
C PRO A 183 22.55 8.71 -4.44
N ILE A 184 22.96 8.98 -5.69
CA ILE A 184 23.31 10.33 -6.12
C ILE A 184 22.07 11.26 -6.19
N PRO A 185 20.98 10.91 -6.92
CA PRO A 185 19.74 11.70 -6.92
C PRO A 185 19.14 11.92 -5.53
N ILE A 186 19.13 10.89 -4.67
CA ILE A 186 18.59 11.01 -3.31
C ILE A 186 19.46 11.95 -2.47
N PHE A 187 20.79 11.86 -2.58
CA PHE A 187 21.71 12.73 -1.86
C PHE A 187 21.56 14.19 -2.30
N ALA A 188 21.46 14.45 -3.60
CA ALA A 188 21.22 15.79 -4.14
C ALA A 188 19.89 16.40 -3.66
N ALA A 189 18.80 15.63 -3.73
CA ALA A 189 17.50 16.06 -3.21
C ALA A 189 17.53 16.31 -1.68
N SER A 190 18.23 15.46 -0.94
CA SER A 190 18.43 15.63 0.51
C SER A 190 19.22 16.90 0.84
N GLY A 191 20.24 17.23 0.05
CA GLY A 191 20.99 18.48 0.17
C GLY A 191 20.08 19.70 0.04
N MET A 192 19.14 19.69 -0.91
CA MET A 192 18.14 20.76 -1.06
C MET A 192 17.21 20.87 0.15
N PHE A 193 16.80 19.75 0.77
CA PHE A 193 16.02 19.77 2.01
C PHE A 193 16.83 20.30 3.20
N SER A 194 18.08 19.86 3.38
CA SER A 194 19.00 20.39 4.40
C SER A 194 19.18 21.90 4.27
N PHE A 195 19.38 22.36 3.04
CA PHE A 195 19.57 23.77 2.75
C PHE A 195 18.32 24.61 3.04
N SER A 196 17.15 24.11 2.67
CA SER A 196 15.85 24.75 2.97
C SER A 196 15.65 24.91 4.48
N ARG A 197 16.05 23.90 5.26
CA ARG A 197 16.01 23.92 6.74
C ARG A 197 16.95 24.97 7.31
N LEU A 198 18.20 25.02 6.85
CA LEU A 198 19.19 26.04 7.26
C LEU A 198 18.73 27.46 6.90
N SER A 199 17.97 27.60 5.82
CA SER A 199 17.33 28.85 5.43
C SER A 199 16.16 29.27 6.33
N GLY A 200 15.81 28.44 7.33
CA GLY A 200 14.80 28.70 8.36
C GLY A 200 13.39 28.20 8.01
N MET A 201 13.25 27.31 7.03
CA MET A 201 11.94 26.76 6.66
C MET A 201 11.58 25.53 7.48
N THR A 202 10.32 25.44 7.90
CA THR A 202 9.74 24.28 8.60
C THR A 202 8.71 23.57 7.73
N SER A 203 8.02 24.31 6.86
CA SER A 203 7.04 23.78 5.92
C SER A 203 6.98 24.61 4.64
N VAL A 204 6.56 24.00 3.54
CA VAL A 204 6.42 24.65 2.23
C VAL A 204 5.20 24.08 1.48
N SER A 205 4.42 24.96 0.84
CA SER A 205 3.30 24.55 0.00
C SER A 205 3.78 24.32 -1.43
N VAL A 206 3.58 23.13 -1.96
CA VAL A 206 3.95 22.78 -3.35
C VAL A 206 2.71 22.37 -4.15
N PRO A 207 2.66 22.63 -5.47
CA PRO A 207 1.57 22.15 -6.32
C PRO A 207 1.43 20.62 -6.27
N ALA A 208 0.20 20.11 -6.28
CA ALA A 208 -0.08 18.68 -6.31
C ALA A 208 0.19 18.04 -7.69
N SER A 209 0.14 18.84 -8.75
CA SER A 209 0.51 18.48 -10.11
C SER A 209 1.33 19.64 -10.68
N ILE A 210 2.47 19.35 -11.29
CA ILE A 210 3.45 20.32 -11.77
C ILE A 210 3.52 20.20 -13.29
N HIS A 211 3.31 21.31 -13.98
CA HIS A 211 3.64 21.45 -15.39
C HIS A 211 5.15 21.70 -15.55
N TRP A 212 5.91 20.67 -15.92
CA TRP A 212 7.39 20.69 -15.88
C TRP A 212 8.05 21.48 -17.01
N GLU A 213 7.42 21.55 -18.17
CA GLU A 213 7.88 22.34 -19.32
C GLU A 213 7.99 23.81 -18.95
N SER A 214 7.01 24.29 -18.17
CA SER A 214 6.94 25.66 -17.63
C SER A 214 8.07 26.02 -16.68
N THR A 215 8.74 25.03 -16.09
CA THR A 215 9.83 25.25 -15.14
C THR A 215 11.19 25.32 -15.85
N LEU A 216 11.30 24.81 -17.07
CA LEU A 216 12.55 24.72 -17.82
C LEU A 216 12.71 25.84 -18.86
N VAL A 217 11.65 26.12 -19.62
CA VAL A 217 11.67 27.05 -20.76
C VAL A 217 10.70 28.21 -20.50
N ASP A 218 11.19 29.44 -20.65
CA ASP A 218 10.38 30.65 -20.60
C ASP A 218 9.69 30.83 -21.96
N GLN A 219 8.36 30.64 -22.03
CA GLN A 219 7.63 30.68 -23.30
C GLN A 219 6.78 31.95 -23.39
N SER A 220 7.23 32.89 -24.22
CA SER A 220 6.47 34.06 -24.67
C SER A 220 5.30 33.72 -25.62
N ASN A 221 5.18 32.46 -26.08
CA ASN A 221 4.23 32.03 -27.12
C ASN A 221 3.37 30.81 -26.71
N VAL A 222 2.87 30.76 -25.47
CA VAL A 222 1.90 29.73 -25.07
C VAL A 222 0.50 30.13 -25.54
N GLY A 223 -0.18 29.27 -26.32
CA GLY A 223 -1.57 29.49 -26.74
C GLY A 223 -2.53 29.66 -25.55
N GLU A 224 -3.59 30.45 -25.72
CA GLU A 224 -4.55 30.81 -24.66
C GLU A 224 -5.13 29.60 -23.90
N ALA A 225 -5.18 28.41 -24.51
CA ALA A 225 -5.70 27.19 -23.91
C ALA A 225 -4.83 26.63 -22.77
N VAL A 226 -3.49 26.66 -22.88
CA VAL A 226 -2.58 26.11 -21.85
C VAL A 226 -2.51 27.06 -20.64
N GLN A 227 -2.66 28.37 -20.84
CA GLN A 227 -2.78 29.34 -19.75
C GLN A 227 -4.04 29.13 -18.91
N GLN A 228 -5.05 28.38 -19.39
CA GLN A 228 -6.23 28.03 -18.60
C GLN A 228 -6.02 26.83 -17.68
N ASP A 229 -5.01 25.97 -17.91
CA ASP A 229 -4.72 24.79 -17.11
C ASP A 229 -4.39 25.16 -15.64
N ILE A 230 -5.04 24.46 -14.72
CA ILE A 230 -4.88 24.61 -13.28
C ILE A 230 -3.46 24.20 -12.85
N SER A 231 -2.86 23.20 -13.50
CA SER A 231 -1.49 22.73 -13.21
C SER A 231 -0.47 23.84 -13.50
N TRP A 232 -0.55 24.44 -14.70
CA TRP A 232 0.26 25.57 -15.12
C TRP A 232 0.13 26.76 -14.17
N LYS A 233 -1.11 27.19 -13.87
CA LYS A 233 -1.37 28.33 -12.96
C LYS A 233 -0.76 28.12 -11.58
N LYS A 234 -0.89 26.91 -11.02
CA LYS A 234 -0.33 26.58 -9.69
C LYS A 234 1.19 26.50 -9.72
N THR A 235 1.79 25.94 -10.77
CA THR A 235 3.25 25.96 -10.97
C THR A 235 3.77 27.38 -11.05
N GLN A 236 3.18 28.24 -11.88
CA GLN A 236 3.58 29.64 -12.00
C GLN A 236 3.38 30.43 -10.70
N ALA A 237 2.26 30.20 -10.00
CA ALA A 237 2.02 30.78 -8.68
C ALA A 237 3.10 30.38 -7.66
N PHE A 238 3.55 29.11 -7.68
CA PHE A 238 4.68 28.67 -6.85
C PHE A 238 5.99 29.35 -7.27
N MET A 239 6.30 29.38 -8.56
CA MET A 239 7.52 29.97 -9.11
C MET A 239 7.65 31.47 -8.79
N LEU A 240 6.54 32.19 -8.63
CA LEU A 240 6.51 33.61 -8.26
C LEU A 240 6.38 33.84 -6.74
N SER A 241 6.08 32.80 -5.96
CA SER A 241 5.79 32.92 -4.53
C SER A 241 7.02 33.13 -3.64
N ASN A 242 6.78 33.61 -2.42
CA ASN A 242 7.78 33.54 -1.36
C ASN A 242 7.76 32.14 -0.73
N ILE A 243 8.81 31.36 -0.99
CA ILE A 243 8.91 29.95 -0.59
C ILE A 243 8.83 29.73 0.94
N LYS A 244 9.08 30.76 1.76
CA LYS A 244 8.98 30.68 3.24
C LYS A 244 7.55 30.70 3.77
N THR A 245 6.64 31.32 3.04
CA THR A 245 5.24 31.46 3.48
C THR A 245 4.42 30.31 2.93
N THR A 246 3.79 29.55 3.81
CA THR A 246 2.85 28.50 3.40
C THR A 246 1.61 29.14 2.80
N ASN A 247 1.22 28.65 1.62
CA ASN A 247 0.05 29.12 0.90
C ASN A 247 -0.76 27.91 0.42
N CYS A 248 -1.82 27.58 1.15
CA CYS A 248 -2.71 26.46 0.81
C CYS A 248 -3.42 26.63 -0.54
N GLY A 249 -3.45 27.85 -1.12
CA GLY A 249 -3.97 28.08 -2.46
C GLY A 249 -3.08 27.51 -3.57
N ILE A 250 -1.77 27.34 -3.31
CA ILE A 250 -0.81 26.75 -4.26
C ILE A 250 -0.91 25.22 -4.21
N GLY A 251 -0.98 24.65 -3.00
CA GLY A 251 -1.12 23.21 -2.80
C GLY A 251 -0.81 22.77 -1.36
N PRO A 252 -0.74 21.46 -1.11
CA PRO A 252 -0.54 20.91 0.23
C PRO A 252 0.79 21.37 0.84
N ALA A 253 0.76 21.66 2.15
CA ALA A 253 1.94 22.01 2.92
C ALA A 253 2.72 20.75 3.32
N ARG A 254 3.99 20.66 2.94
CA ARG A 254 4.91 19.59 3.34
C ARG A 254 5.69 19.96 4.58
N ASN A 255 5.87 19.01 5.49
CA ASN A 255 6.67 19.19 6.71
C ASN A 255 8.14 18.83 6.42
N LEU A 256 9.00 19.84 6.29
CA LEU A 256 10.40 19.64 5.87
C LEU A 256 11.21 18.75 6.83
N PRO A 257 11.08 18.85 8.17
CA PRO A 257 11.71 17.89 9.08
C PRO A 257 11.33 16.43 8.79
N PHE A 258 10.05 16.18 8.51
CA PHE A 258 9.54 14.85 8.19
C PHE A 258 10.08 14.36 6.84
N GLU A 259 10.02 15.20 5.80
CA GLU A 259 10.55 14.85 4.48
C GLU A 259 12.06 14.58 4.54
N MET A 260 12.82 15.37 5.29
CA MET A 260 14.26 15.14 5.50
C MET A 260 14.53 13.80 6.19
N LYS A 261 13.73 13.45 7.21
CA LYS A 261 13.88 12.18 7.93
C LYS A 261 13.61 10.97 7.03
N LYS A 262 12.66 11.07 6.10
CA LYS A 262 12.43 10.02 5.09
C LYS A 262 13.68 9.82 4.22
N MET A 263 14.23 10.90 3.67
CA MET A 263 15.41 10.78 2.80
C MET A 263 16.64 10.24 3.54
N GLN A 264 16.87 10.67 4.79
CA GLN A 264 17.94 10.12 5.62
C GLN A 264 17.76 8.61 5.86
N THR A 265 16.52 8.16 6.04
CA THR A 265 16.22 6.73 6.25
C THR A 265 16.47 5.92 4.98
N LEU A 266 16.06 6.46 3.82
CA LEU A 266 16.35 5.85 2.51
C LEU A 266 17.86 5.78 2.25
N MET A 267 18.59 6.87 2.48
CA MET A 267 20.05 6.91 2.32
C MET A 267 20.76 5.92 3.26
N HIS A 268 20.28 5.78 4.50
CA HIS A 268 20.83 4.81 5.44
C HIS A 268 20.61 3.37 4.98
N GLY A 269 19.46 3.08 4.39
CA GLY A 269 19.19 1.79 3.73
C GLY A 269 20.17 1.52 2.58
N LEU A 270 20.39 2.51 1.71
CA LEU A 270 21.35 2.41 0.61
C LEU A 270 22.79 2.22 1.09
N ALA A 271 23.20 2.88 2.16
CA ALA A 271 24.51 2.74 2.78
C ALA A 271 24.80 1.32 3.29
N SER A 272 23.76 0.54 3.61
CA SER A 272 23.93 -0.86 4.01
C SER A 272 24.33 -1.78 2.84
N GLN A 273 24.10 -1.35 1.60
CA GLN A 273 24.34 -2.13 0.38
C GLN A 273 25.48 -1.57 -0.46
N TRP A 274 25.58 -0.25 -0.55
CA TRP A 274 26.52 0.45 -1.43
C TRP A 274 27.51 1.25 -0.60
N GLY A 275 28.79 0.86 -0.64
CA GLY A 275 29.87 1.55 0.10
C GLY A 275 29.95 3.05 -0.22
N ILE A 276 29.67 3.43 -1.48
CA ILE A 276 29.64 4.85 -1.92
C ILE A 276 28.59 5.70 -1.17
N ALA A 277 27.54 5.07 -0.63
CA ALA A 277 26.47 5.75 0.09
C ALA A 277 26.74 5.89 1.61
N VAL A 278 27.76 5.21 2.15
CA VAL A 278 28.07 5.24 3.58
C VAL A 278 28.41 6.65 4.05
N GLU A 279 29.35 7.31 3.37
CA GLU A 279 29.75 8.66 3.71
C GLU A 279 28.63 9.68 3.44
N MET A 280 27.87 9.50 2.36
CA MET A 280 26.66 10.28 2.05
C MET A 280 25.64 10.22 3.19
N SER A 281 25.40 9.03 3.75
CA SER A 281 24.50 8.84 4.89
C SER A 281 25.00 9.56 6.15
N VAL A 282 26.30 9.48 6.44
CA VAL A 282 26.89 10.11 7.63
C VAL A 282 26.88 11.63 7.52
N ALA A 283 27.25 12.17 6.36
CA ALA A 283 27.21 13.60 6.10
C ALA A 283 25.78 14.16 6.24
N LEU A 284 24.78 13.50 5.64
CA LEU A 284 23.37 13.93 5.75
C LEU A 284 22.83 13.86 7.18
N ALA A 285 23.15 12.82 7.94
CA ALA A 285 22.73 12.71 9.34
C ALA A 285 23.27 13.90 10.16
N SER A 286 24.52 14.27 9.92
CA SER A 286 25.23 15.35 10.62
C SER A 286 24.65 16.73 10.33
N THR A 287 24.00 16.93 9.16
CA THR A 287 23.31 18.20 8.85
C THR A 287 22.13 18.53 9.78
N THR A 288 21.68 17.56 10.58
CA THR A 288 20.61 17.73 11.60
C THR A 288 21.15 17.75 13.05
N GLY A 289 22.48 17.69 13.21
CA GLY A 289 23.21 17.35 14.43
C GLY A 289 23.31 18.40 15.54
N LEU A 290 22.99 19.68 15.30
CA LEU A 290 22.97 20.68 16.39
C LEU A 290 21.78 20.51 17.37
N THR A 291 20.86 19.60 17.07
CA THR A 291 19.81 19.12 18.00
C THR A 291 20.09 17.74 18.59
N GLN A 292 21.20 17.07 18.23
CA GLN A 292 21.47 15.69 18.63
C GLN A 292 22.40 15.55 19.85
N TRP A 293 23.20 16.56 20.19
CA TRP A 293 24.04 16.50 21.40
C TRP A 293 23.25 16.58 22.71
N PHE A 294 22.10 17.28 22.71
CA PHE A 294 21.15 17.24 23.83
C PHE A 294 20.42 15.88 23.94
N ALA A 295 20.24 15.17 22.82
CA ALA A 295 19.59 13.87 22.78
C ALA A 295 20.52 12.72 23.21
N PHE A 296 21.84 12.85 22.99
CA PHE A 296 22.83 11.84 23.37
C PHE A 296 23.15 11.82 24.86
N PHE A 297 23.16 12.97 25.55
CA PHE A 297 23.25 13.00 27.01
C PHE A 297 21.92 12.67 27.70
N CYS A 298 20.77 13.00 27.07
CA CYS A 298 19.48 12.56 27.57
C CYS A 298 19.28 11.04 27.45
N SER A 299 19.91 10.34 26.49
CA SER A 299 19.71 8.89 26.31
C SER A 299 20.34 8.03 27.41
N GLN A 300 21.40 8.51 28.06
CA GLN A 300 22.03 7.83 29.21
C GLN A 300 21.23 8.08 30.52
N ALA A 301 20.61 9.25 30.68
CA ALA A 301 19.74 9.56 31.82
C ALA A 301 18.30 8.99 31.66
N LEU A 302 17.83 8.80 30.43
CA LEU A 302 16.52 8.20 30.13
C LEU A 302 16.48 6.68 30.26
N ALA A 303 17.62 5.99 30.33
CA ALA A 303 17.64 4.56 30.67
C ALA A 303 17.02 4.27 32.05
N TRP A 304 16.98 5.27 32.95
CA TRP A 304 16.30 5.18 34.24
C TRP A 304 14.88 5.78 34.24
N VAL A 305 14.48 6.54 33.21
CA VAL A 305 13.16 7.21 33.14
C VAL A 305 12.21 6.59 32.10
N VAL A 306 12.71 5.77 31.16
CA VAL A 306 11.90 4.99 30.20
C VAL A 306 11.17 3.80 30.88
N LEU A 307 11.45 3.52 32.16
CA LEU A 307 10.65 2.60 32.97
C LEU A 307 9.24 3.14 33.34
N LEU A 308 8.85 4.37 32.97
CA LEU A 308 7.59 4.98 33.43
C LEU A 308 6.63 5.54 32.37
N TRP A 309 6.94 5.45 31.08
CA TRP A 309 5.98 5.76 30.00
C TRP A 309 5.60 4.51 29.19
N LEU A 310 5.20 3.45 29.89
CA LEU A 310 4.37 2.43 29.26
C LEU A 310 3.03 3.06 28.86
N PRO A 311 2.50 2.83 27.65
CA PRO A 311 1.19 3.33 27.25
C PRO A 311 0.13 2.81 28.24
N LYS A 312 -0.55 3.77 28.89
CA LYS A 312 -1.66 3.50 29.81
C LYS A 312 -2.96 3.69 29.05
N TYR A 313 -3.77 2.64 29.02
CA TYR A 313 -5.07 2.64 28.37
C TYR A 313 -6.14 2.82 29.45
N ALA A 314 -6.81 3.97 29.44
CA ALA A 314 -7.93 4.23 30.33
C ALA A 314 -9.15 3.46 29.83
N VAL A 315 -9.68 2.56 30.66
CA VAL A 315 -10.93 1.87 30.39
C VAL A 315 -12.06 2.82 30.79
N PRO A 316 -12.97 3.17 29.87
CA PRO A 316 -14.06 4.08 30.21
C PRO A 316 -15.07 3.40 31.14
N ASP A 317 -15.56 4.13 32.14
CA ASP A 317 -16.57 3.63 33.10
C ASP A 317 -17.97 3.46 32.48
N ALA A 318 -18.18 4.01 31.29
CA ALA A 318 -19.41 3.93 30.53
C ALA A 318 -19.11 3.96 29.03
N GLN A 319 -20.04 3.45 28.23
CA GLN A 319 -19.95 3.51 26.78
C GLN A 319 -19.84 4.98 26.30
N PRO A 320 -18.82 5.33 25.48
CA PRO A 320 -18.73 6.67 24.90
C PRO A 320 -19.99 7.05 24.10
N LYS A 321 -20.39 8.33 24.14
CA LYS A 321 -21.62 8.80 23.46
C LYS A 321 -21.60 8.60 21.94
N ASN A 322 -20.43 8.57 21.34
CA ASN A 322 -20.21 8.35 19.91
C ASN A 322 -19.86 6.90 19.56
N ALA A 323 -19.97 5.96 20.51
CA ALA A 323 -19.72 4.56 20.24
C ALA A 323 -20.78 3.99 19.29
N VAL A 324 -20.34 3.31 18.24
CA VAL A 324 -21.19 2.64 17.26
C VAL A 324 -21.63 1.28 17.81
N ALA A 325 -22.87 0.88 17.53
CA ALA A 325 -23.36 -0.45 17.88
C ALA A 325 -22.76 -1.48 16.90
N ILE A 326 -22.12 -2.52 17.44
CA ILE A 326 -21.61 -3.64 16.66
C ILE A 326 -22.76 -4.62 16.36
N ASP A 327 -22.80 -5.17 15.15
CA ASP A 327 -23.77 -6.21 14.78
C ASP A 327 -23.64 -7.42 15.74
N PRO A 328 -24.75 -8.05 16.18
CA PRO A 328 -24.71 -9.24 17.04
C PRO A 328 -23.99 -10.46 16.43
N ALA A 329 -23.82 -10.52 15.11
CA ALA A 329 -23.06 -11.53 14.37
C ALA A 329 -22.05 -10.87 13.39
N PRO A 330 -20.99 -10.23 13.92
CA PRO A 330 -20.07 -9.38 13.15
C PRO A 330 -18.97 -10.17 12.39
N VAL A 331 -19.00 -11.50 12.43
CA VAL A 331 -18.10 -12.33 11.62
C VAL A 331 -18.96 -13.38 10.93
N GLY A 332 -18.82 -13.50 9.60
CA GLY A 332 -19.51 -14.44 8.72
C GLY A 332 -18.57 -15.39 7.97
N ALA A 333 -19.06 -16.12 6.96
CA ALA A 333 -18.21 -16.88 6.02
C ALA A 333 -18.58 -16.65 4.53
N SER A 334 -17.58 -16.43 3.68
CA SER A 334 -17.74 -16.24 2.22
C SER A 334 -17.57 -17.59 1.60
N PHE A 335 -18.37 -17.95 0.62
CA PHE A 335 -18.18 -19.16 -0.16
C PHE A 335 -18.08 -18.79 -1.62
N GLU A 336 -17.05 -19.29 -2.29
CA GLU A 336 -16.99 -19.28 -3.75
C GLU A 336 -18.24 -19.96 -4.35
N PHE A 337 -18.85 -19.30 -5.34
CA PHE A 337 -20.18 -19.64 -5.84
C PHE A 337 -20.27 -21.09 -6.29
N PHE A 338 -19.28 -21.57 -7.04
CA PHE A 338 -19.27 -22.95 -7.54
C PHE A 338 -19.09 -24.00 -6.43
N MET A 339 -18.41 -23.64 -5.33
CA MET A 339 -18.02 -24.57 -4.27
C MET A 339 -19.02 -24.59 -3.11
N TRP A 340 -19.94 -23.62 -3.03
CA TRP A 340 -21.01 -23.59 -2.04
C TRP A 340 -21.71 -24.95 -1.84
N PRO A 341 -22.08 -25.72 -2.89
CA PRO A 341 -22.63 -27.05 -2.71
C PRO A 341 -21.70 -28.01 -1.95
N SER A 342 -20.43 -28.08 -2.33
CA SER A 342 -19.45 -28.97 -1.70
C SER A 342 -19.20 -28.63 -0.24
N TYR A 343 -19.13 -27.35 0.13
CA TYR A 343 -19.03 -26.94 1.54
C TYR A 343 -20.22 -27.43 2.37
N MET A 344 -21.40 -27.51 1.75
CA MET A 344 -22.64 -27.92 2.41
C MET A 344 -22.88 -29.44 2.41
N THR A 345 -22.27 -30.19 1.49
CA THR A 345 -22.55 -31.63 1.32
C THR A 345 -21.33 -32.54 1.46
N ASN A 346 -20.12 -32.06 1.20
CA ASN A 346 -18.92 -32.89 1.08
C ASN A 346 -17.86 -32.56 2.15
N ILE A 347 -17.72 -31.30 2.54
CA ILE A 347 -16.73 -30.87 3.55
C ILE A 347 -17.33 -31.03 4.95
N SER A 348 -16.88 -32.05 5.67
CA SER A 348 -17.45 -32.46 6.98
C SER A 348 -17.21 -31.43 8.09
N LEU A 349 -16.14 -30.63 8.00
CA LEU A 349 -15.76 -29.62 8.99
C LEU A 349 -16.63 -28.35 8.95
N THR A 350 -17.29 -28.06 7.83
CA THR A 350 -18.02 -26.80 7.63
C THR A 350 -19.06 -26.54 8.72
N LEU A 351 -20.02 -27.45 8.89
CA LEU A 351 -21.12 -27.24 9.83
C LEU A 351 -20.65 -27.25 11.29
N PRO A 352 -19.80 -28.19 11.75
CA PRO A 352 -19.28 -28.16 13.11
C PRO A 352 -18.47 -26.89 13.44
N CYS A 353 -17.63 -26.41 12.53
CA CYS A 353 -16.86 -25.19 12.77
C CYS A 353 -17.75 -23.95 12.82
N ILE A 354 -18.72 -23.83 11.91
CA ILE A 354 -19.71 -22.76 11.91
C ILE A 354 -20.57 -22.77 13.20
N ASP A 355 -20.80 -23.94 13.79
CA ASP A 355 -21.63 -24.07 14.98
C ASP A 355 -21.03 -23.37 16.22
N HIS A 356 -19.71 -23.20 16.29
CA HIS A 356 -19.08 -22.38 17.33
C HIS A 356 -19.53 -20.92 17.25
N PHE A 357 -19.58 -20.35 16.04
CA PHE A 357 -20.11 -19.01 15.82
C PHE A 357 -21.60 -18.95 16.10
N ASN A 358 -22.37 -19.95 15.68
CA ASN A 358 -23.81 -19.99 15.94
C ASN A 358 -24.12 -19.94 17.44
N LYS A 359 -23.39 -20.72 18.23
CA LYS A 359 -23.50 -20.75 19.69
C LYS A 359 -23.10 -19.41 20.31
N LEU A 360 -22.00 -18.83 19.82
CA LEU A 360 -21.52 -17.53 20.29
C LEU A 360 -22.54 -16.41 20.03
N TYR A 361 -23.12 -16.35 18.83
CA TYR A 361 -24.07 -15.31 18.44
C TYR A 361 -25.50 -15.59 18.91
N SER A 362 -25.79 -16.81 19.36
CA SER A 362 -27.16 -17.30 19.61
C SER A 362 -28.09 -17.13 18.39
N ARG A 363 -27.52 -17.17 17.18
CA ARG A 363 -28.20 -17.11 15.88
C ARG A 363 -27.31 -17.73 14.81
N LYS A 364 -27.85 -18.03 13.63
CA LYS A 364 -27.05 -18.52 12.52
C LYS A 364 -26.07 -17.44 12.03
N MET A 365 -24.81 -17.84 11.88
CA MET A 365 -23.75 -17.00 11.32
C MET A 365 -24.14 -16.55 9.90
N PRO A 366 -24.01 -15.25 9.57
CA PRO A 366 -24.29 -14.77 8.22
C PRO A 366 -23.28 -15.34 7.21
N ILE A 367 -23.73 -15.52 5.97
CA ILE A 367 -22.87 -16.00 4.88
C ILE A 367 -22.98 -15.13 3.64
N ARG A 368 -21.93 -15.16 2.81
CA ARG A 368 -21.91 -14.57 1.48
C ARG A 368 -21.57 -15.67 0.48
N ILE A 369 -22.31 -15.76 -0.62
CA ILE A 369 -22.06 -16.74 -1.69
C ILE A 369 -21.83 -15.94 -2.96
N GLY A 370 -20.61 -15.96 -3.49
CA GLY A 370 -20.22 -15.08 -4.59
C GLY A 370 -18.82 -15.38 -5.11
N GLY A 371 -17.97 -14.36 -5.19
CA GLY A 371 -16.60 -14.52 -5.65
C GLY A 371 -16.46 -14.60 -7.17
N THR A 372 -15.28 -14.95 -7.66
CA THR A 372 -14.96 -14.86 -9.09
C THR A 372 -15.84 -15.78 -9.94
N THR A 373 -16.17 -16.97 -9.43
CA THR A 373 -16.95 -17.96 -10.19
C THR A 373 -18.41 -17.56 -10.40
N GLN A 374 -18.94 -16.62 -9.61
CA GLN A 374 -20.27 -16.03 -9.83
C GLN A 374 -20.41 -15.41 -11.23
N TYR A 375 -19.36 -14.79 -11.77
CA TYR A 375 -19.37 -14.21 -13.12
C TYR A 375 -19.46 -15.25 -14.24
N ARG A 376 -19.14 -16.49 -13.92
CA ARG A 376 -19.04 -17.60 -14.88
C ARG A 376 -20.27 -18.50 -14.80
N ALA A 377 -21.20 -18.21 -13.89
CA ALA A 377 -22.36 -19.04 -13.59
C ALA A 377 -23.58 -18.70 -14.45
N THR A 378 -24.11 -19.69 -15.18
CA THR A 378 -25.35 -19.58 -15.96
C THR A 378 -26.47 -20.33 -15.27
N TYR A 379 -27.63 -19.70 -15.11
CA TYR A 379 -28.78 -20.36 -14.50
C TYR A 379 -29.53 -21.23 -15.52
N ASP A 380 -29.82 -22.48 -15.17
CA ASP A 380 -30.67 -23.39 -15.95
C ASP A 380 -31.80 -23.92 -15.08
N PRO A 381 -33.08 -23.56 -15.35
CA PRO A 381 -34.22 -24.07 -14.58
C PRO A 381 -34.43 -25.58 -14.72
N ALA A 382 -33.90 -26.22 -15.77
CA ALA A 382 -34.02 -27.66 -16.00
C ALA A 382 -32.91 -28.48 -15.33
N LEU A 383 -31.83 -27.84 -14.85
CA LEU A 383 -30.72 -28.54 -14.20
C LEU A 383 -31.21 -29.21 -12.90
N LYS A 384 -31.07 -30.53 -12.84
CA LYS A 384 -31.49 -31.35 -11.69
C LYS A 384 -30.47 -31.41 -10.56
N GLY A 385 -29.22 -31.00 -10.80
CA GLY A 385 -28.13 -30.91 -9.84
C GLY A 385 -28.04 -29.54 -9.14
N TYR A 386 -27.05 -29.37 -8.26
CA TYR A 386 -26.76 -28.09 -7.62
C TYR A 386 -26.01 -27.16 -8.59
N VAL A 387 -24.89 -27.66 -9.11
CA VAL A 387 -24.01 -27.01 -10.09
C VAL A 387 -23.49 -28.08 -11.07
N SER A 388 -23.08 -27.67 -12.26
CA SER A 388 -22.46 -28.51 -13.29
C SER A 388 -21.34 -27.72 -13.96
N TYR A 389 -20.14 -28.31 -14.00
CA TYR A 389 -18.94 -27.73 -14.59
C TYR A 389 -17.94 -28.85 -14.94
N SER A 390 -16.88 -28.49 -15.68
CA SER A 390 -15.76 -29.38 -15.99
C SER A 390 -14.46 -28.65 -15.72
N VAL A 391 -13.54 -29.31 -15.01
CA VAL A 391 -12.20 -28.82 -14.64
C VAL A 391 -11.22 -29.99 -14.71
N ASN A 392 -9.94 -29.71 -14.94
CA ASN A 392 -8.91 -30.75 -14.97
C ASN A 392 -8.53 -31.19 -13.56
N ASN A 393 -8.55 -30.24 -12.62
CA ASN A 393 -8.33 -30.47 -11.20
C ASN A 393 -9.57 -30.00 -10.41
N PRO A 394 -10.13 -30.80 -9.48
CA PRO A 394 -11.28 -30.42 -8.66
C PRO A 394 -11.08 -29.15 -7.81
N LEU A 395 -9.83 -28.70 -7.65
CA LEU A 395 -9.44 -27.47 -6.93
C LEU A 395 -9.42 -26.23 -7.82
N GLU A 396 -9.48 -26.40 -9.13
CA GLU A 396 -9.52 -25.26 -10.06
C GLU A 396 -10.90 -24.61 -10.08
N ALA A 397 -10.92 -23.28 -10.05
CA ALA A 397 -12.11 -22.52 -10.30
C ALA A 397 -12.56 -22.66 -11.77
N PRO A 398 -13.76 -23.20 -12.06
CA PRO A 398 -14.19 -23.43 -13.43
C PRO A 398 -14.30 -22.13 -14.23
N MET A 399 -13.92 -22.18 -15.51
CA MET A 399 -14.08 -21.04 -16.43
C MET A 399 -15.53 -20.81 -16.86
N SER A 400 -16.39 -21.83 -16.71
CA SER A 400 -17.83 -21.73 -16.89
C SER A 400 -18.53 -22.77 -16.02
N LEU A 401 -19.72 -22.44 -15.51
CA LEU A 401 -20.58 -23.39 -14.80
C LEU A 401 -22.06 -23.10 -15.04
N THR A 402 -22.87 -24.13 -14.86
CA THR A 402 -24.34 -24.03 -14.85
C THR A 402 -24.88 -24.38 -13.47
N TYR A 403 -25.89 -23.67 -13.00
CA TYR A 403 -26.53 -23.96 -11.70
C TYR A 403 -28.06 -23.94 -11.84
N GLY A 404 -28.72 -24.72 -10.97
CA GLY A 404 -30.15 -24.98 -11.05
C GLY A 404 -30.91 -24.61 -9.79
N PRO A 405 -32.24 -24.81 -9.76
CA PRO A 405 -33.07 -24.48 -8.60
C PRO A 405 -32.61 -25.10 -7.28
N LYS A 406 -31.99 -26.29 -7.31
CA LYS A 406 -31.52 -26.98 -6.10
C LYS A 406 -30.39 -26.25 -5.39
N PHE A 407 -29.62 -25.40 -6.08
CA PHE A 407 -28.59 -24.57 -5.47
C PHE A 407 -29.15 -23.77 -4.28
N PHE A 408 -30.33 -23.18 -4.47
CA PHE A 408 -31.00 -22.38 -3.44
C PHE A 408 -31.56 -23.22 -2.28
N ASP A 409 -31.83 -24.52 -2.49
CA ASP A 409 -32.31 -25.39 -1.40
C ASP A 409 -31.26 -25.54 -0.30
N LEU A 410 -29.96 -25.44 -0.65
CA LEU A 410 -28.87 -25.45 0.33
C LEU A 410 -28.87 -24.21 1.22
N ILE A 411 -29.18 -23.03 0.67
CA ILE A 411 -29.30 -21.78 1.42
C ILE A 411 -30.46 -21.90 2.42
N LYS A 412 -31.61 -22.43 1.96
CA LYS A 412 -32.76 -22.71 2.82
C LYS A 412 -32.41 -23.69 3.96
N LYS A 413 -31.66 -24.75 3.64
CA LYS A 413 -31.24 -25.78 4.59
C LYS A 413 -30.26 -25.21 5.64
N PHE A 414 -29.34 -24.35 5.22
CA PHE A 414 -28.39 -23.69 6.12
C PHE A 414 -29.10 -22.72 7.07
N GLY A 415 -30.07 -21.96 6.54
CA GLY A 415 -31.03 -21.20 7.35
C GLY A 415 -30.51 -19.88 7.90
N SER A 416 -29.35 -19.40 7.45
CA SER A 416 -28.81 -18.10 7.85
C SER A 416 -29.37 -16.94 7.03
N GLU A 417 -29.06 -15.73 7.47
CA GLU A 417 -29.04 -14.57 6.57
C GLU A 417 -27.89 -14.74 5.56
N SER A 418 -28.17 -14.42 4.30
CA SER A 418 -27.26 -14.65 3.18
C SER A 418 -27.22 -13.46 2.24
N ILE A 419 -26.01 -13.11 1.80
CA ILE A 419 -25.76 -12.31 0.60
C ILE A 419 -25.56 -13.29 -0.55
N LEU A 420 -26.35 -13.17 -1.60
CA LEU A 420 -26.26 -14.06 -2.76
C LEU A 420 -25.87 -13.29 -4.02
N GLY A 421 -24.75 -13.69 -4.60
CA GLY A 421 -24.23 -13.22 -5.86
C GLY A 421 -25.02 -13.73 -7.07
N PHE A 422 -25.17 -12.87 -8.07
CA PHE A 422 -25.69 -13.21 -9.39
C PHE A 422 -24.77 -12.73 -10.50
N ASN A 423 -24.78 -13.47 -11.60
CA ASN A 423 -23.91 -13.18 -12.74
C ASN A 423 -24.28 -11.86 -13.42
N ARG A 424 -23.31 -10.95 -13.51
CA ARG A 424 -23.36 -9.74 -14.34
C ARG A 424 -22.41 -9.81 -15.56
N GLY A 425 -21.35 -10.61 -15.48
CA GLY A 425 -20.21 -10.65 -16.38
C GLY A 425 -20.54 -11.15 -17.77
N LEU A 426 -21.47 -12.11 -17.90
CA LEU A 426 -21.92 -12.59 -19.22
C LEU A 426 -22.92 -11.65 -19.92
N ASN A 427 -23.31 -10.55 -19.27
CA ASN A 427 -24.31 -9.59 -19.76
C ASN A 427 -25.68 -10.19 -20.15
N ASN A 428 -26.00 -11.40 -19.68
CA ASN A 428 -27.27 -12.06 -19.96
C ASN A 428 -28.34 -11.69 -18.91
N ARG A 429 -28.89 -10.48 -19.06
CA ARG A 429 -29.87 -9.91 -18.12
C ARG A 429 -31.09 -10.81 -17.90
N THR A 430 -31.61 -11.44 -18.96
CA THR A 430 -32.78 -12.33 -18.88
C THR A 430 -32.50 -13.53 -17.99
N ASN A 431 -31.33 -14.15 -18.14
CA ASN A 431 -30.91 -15.28 -17.32
C ASN A 431 -30.72 -14.88 -15.86
N THR A 432 -29.98 -13.79 -15.61
CA THR A 432 -29.77 -13.23 -14.26
C THR A 432 -31.11 -12.94 -13.58
N PHE A 433 -32.04 -12.31 -14.29
CA PHE A 433 -33.35 -11.98 -13.74
C PHE A 433 -34.17 -13.24 -13.41
N ALA A 434 -34.16 -14.26 -14.28
CA ALA A 434 -34.82 -15.55 -14.00
C ALA A 434 -34.24 -16.22 -12.75
N ALA A 435 -32.91 -16.19 -12.58
CA ALA A 435 -32.25 -16.70 -11.39
C ALA A 435 -32.64 -15.94 -10.11
N VAL A 436 -32.67 -14.61 -10.17
CA VAL A 436 -33.08 -13.74 -9.04
C VAL A 436 -34.53 -14.03 -8.64
N LEU A 437 -35.44 -14.16 -9.62
CA LEU A 437 -36.83 -14.54 -9.35
C LEU A 437 -36.92 -15.91 -8.68
N LYS A 438 -36.15 -16.90 -9.14
CA LYS A 438 -36.15 -18.22 -8.51
C LYS A 438 -35.57 -18.21 -7.10
N ALA A 439 -34.51 -17.45 -6.87
CA ALA A 439 -33.94 -17.29 -5.53
C ALA A 439 -34.94 -16.61 -4.59
N LYS A 440 -35.63 -15.56 -5.04
CA LYS A 440 -36.71 -14.91 -4.29
C LYS A 440 -37.83 -15.90 -3.94
N GLU A 441 -38.27 -16.70 -4.91
CA GLU A 441 -39.29 -17.73 -4.68
C GLU A 441 -38.87 -18.75 -3.60
N LYS A 442 -37.63 -19.24 -3.64
CA LYS A 442 -37.19 -20.35 -2.79
C LYS A 442 -36.64 -19.92 -1.42
N VAL A 443 -35.98 -18.76 -1.35
CA VAL A 443 -35.15 -18.36 -0.20
C VAL A 443 -35.27 -16.89 0.20
N ALA A 444 -36.35 -16.18 -0.17
CA ALA A 444 -36.54 -14.77 0.22
C ALA A 444 -36.36 -14.49 1.73
N LYS A 445 -36.71 -15.44 2.61
CA LYS A 445 -36.55 -15.29 4.08
C LYS A 445 -35.09 -15.36 4.54
N ASN A 446 -34.22 -15.96 3.73
CA ASN A 446 -32.80 -16.10 4.01
C ASN A 446 -31.97 -15.04 3.30
N LEU A 447 -32.51 -14.40 2.25
CA LEU A 447 -31.79 -13.36 1.52
C LEU A 447 -31.81 -12.04 2.28
N TRP A 448 -30.64 -11.62 2.77
CA TRP A 448 -30.44 -10.30 3.35
C TRP A 448 -30.14 -9.25 2.28
N ALA A 449 -29.35 -9.63 1.26
CA ALA A 449 -29.07 -8.82 0.08
C ALA A 449 -28.77 -9.73 -1.13
N ILE A 450 -28.84 -9.15 -2.33
CA ILE A 450 -28.28 -9.74 -3.53
C ILE A 450 -27.09 -8.90 -3.98
N GLU A 451 -26.13 -9.56 -4.61
CA GLU A 451 -24.94 -8.94 -5.17
C GLU A 451 -24.92 -9.14 -6.69
N LEU A 452 -24.65 -8.09 -7.47
CA LEU A 452 -24.65 -8.15 -8.94
C LEU A 452 -23.21 -7.99 -9.46
N GLY A 453 -22.57 -9.12 -9.74
CA GLY A 453 -21.14 -9.19 -10.04
C GLY A 453 -20.24 -9.18 -8.79
N ASN A 454 -18.95 -9.39 -9.00
CA ASN A 454 -17.89 -9.51 -7.99
C ASN A 454 -16.68 -8.69 -8.45
N GLU A 455 -16.06 -7.81 -7.68
CA GLU A 455 -14.87 -7.04 -8.12
C GLU A 455 -14.96 -6.48 -9.56
N PRO A 456 -16.04 -5.74 -9.92
CA PRO A 456 -16.22 -5.29 -11.29
C PRO A 456 -15.17 -4.26 -11.74
N ASP A 457 -14.40 -3.71 -10.80
CA ASP A 457 -13.16 -3.01 -11.08
C ASP A 457 -12.23 -3.93 -11.90
N TYR A 458 -11.87 -5.12 -11.44
CA TYR A 458 -10.94 -6.03 -12.16
C TYR A 458 -11.36 -6.42 -13.59
N VAL A 459 -12.63 -6.23 -13.95
CA VAL A 459 -13.20 -6.62 -15.24
C VAL A 459 -12.61 -5.82 -16.41
N VAL A 460 -12.36 -4.52 -16.24
CA VAL A 460 -11.88 -3.64 -17.33
C VAL A 460 -10.44 -3.94 -17.74
N ASN A 461 -9.56 -4.21 -16.78
CA ASN A 461 -8.13 -4.43 -17.03
C ASN A 461 -7.80 -5.86 -17.48
N HIS A 462 -8.53 -6.87 -16.97
CA HIS A 462 -8.20 -8.27 -17.23
C HIS A 462 -8.96 -8.87 -18.43
N TRP A 463 -10.19 -8.42 -18.69
CA TRP A 463 -11.07 -9.09 -19.67
C TRP A 463 -11.27 -8.33 -20.99
N LYS A 464 -10.65 -7.15 -21.16
CA LYS A 464 -10.58 -6.36 -22.41
C LYS A 464 -11.92 -6.11 -23.14
N SER A 465 -13.07 -6.18 -22.44
CA SER A 465 -14.40 -6.02 -23.03
C SER A 465 -15.28 -5.07 -22.20
N PRO A 466 -15.94 -4.07 -22.80
CA PRO A 466 -16.77 -3.11 -22.07
C PRO A 466 -18.11 -3.75 -21.68
N LEU A 467 -18.26 -4.10 -20.41
CA LEU A 467 -19.54 -4.57 -19.85
C LEU A 467 -20.20 -3.44 -19.06
N PRO A 468 -21.49 -3.11 -19.30
CA PRO A 468 -22.13 -1.97 -18.63
C PRO A 468 -22.35 -2.24 -17.13
N MET A 469 -21.69 -1.48 -16.25
CA MET A 469 -21.83 -1.64 -14.79
C MET A 469 -23.11 -0.97 -14.26
N LEU A 470 -23.98 -1.71 -13.57
CA LEU A 470 -25.08 -1.15 -12.78
C LEU A 470 -25.19 -1.96 -11.46
N ALA A 471 -24.76 -1.31 -10.36
CA ALA A 471 -24.87 -1.66 -8.93
C ALA A 471 -23.99 -2.78 -8.32
N GLY A 472 -23.10 -2.37 -7.39
CA GLY A 472 -22.85 -2.99 -6.08
C GLY A 472 -22.33 -4.42 -6.01
N GLY A 473 -21.16 -4.69 -6.58
CA GLY A 473 -20.37 -5.90 -6.27
C GLY A 473 -19.40 -5.65 -5.12
N GLY A 474 -18.97 -6.68 -4.39
CA GLY A 474 -17.86 -6.55 -3.45
C GLY A 474 -16.56 -6.19 -4.17
N TYR A 475 -15.94 -5.07 -3.81
CA TYR A 475 -14.78 -4.49 -4.52
C TYR A 475 -13.46 -4.84 -3.84
N ALA A 476 -12.54 -5.52 -4.51
CA ALA A 476 -11.17 -5.72 -4.00
C ALA A 476 -10.29 -4.53 -4.31
N ILE A 477 -10.31 -3.56 -3.41
CA ILE A 477 -9.29 -2.51 -3.43
C ILE A 477 -8.58 -2.43 -2.08
N PRO A 478 -7.24 -2.54 -2.07
CA PRO A 478 -6.44 -2.17 -0.91
C PRO A 478 -6.42 -0.65 -0.72
N PHE A 479 -6.40 -0.20 0.53
CA PHE A 479 -6.74 1.17 0.96
C PHE A 479 -5.88 2.33 0.40
N GLU A 480 -4.83 2.06 -0.39
CA GLU A 480 -3.81 3.05 -0.78
C GLU A 480 -3.72 3.37 -2.27
N ILE A 481 -4.63 2.87 -3.11
CA ILE A 481 -4.79 3.43 -4.47
C ILE A 481 -5.79 4.60 -4.40
N GLU A 482 -5.30 5.73 -3.93
CA GLU A 482 -5.79 7.04 -4.39
C GLU A 482 -4.60 7.87 -4.90
N PRO A 483 -4.69 8.48 -6.09
CA PRO A 483 -5.76 8.40 -7.10
C PRO A 483 -5.39 7.51 -8.30
N ASP A 484 -6.44 7.14 -9.06
CA ASP A 484 -6.46 6.51 -10.39
C ASP A 484 -6.94 5.05 -10.48
N TRP A 485 -8.01 4.69 -9.74
CA TRP A 485 -9.02 3.72 -10.21
C TRP A 485 -10.28 3.70 -9.30
N PRO A 486 -11.47 3.26 -9.77
CA PRO A 486 -12.73 3.48 -9.04
C PRO A 486 -12.84 2.61 -7.77
N ASN A 487 -12.38 3.13 -6.64
CA ASN A 487 -12.63 2.58 -5.30
C ASN A 487 -14.08 2.76 -4.85
N LEU A 488 -14.48 2.05 -3.79
CA LEU A 488 -15.86 2.12 -3.29
C LEU A 488 -16.31 3.58 -3.01
N PRO A 489 -15.49 4.46 -2.39
CA PRO A 489 -15.76 5.90 -2.33
C PRO A 489 -15.97 6.58 -3.69
N TYR A 490 -15.12 6.33 -4.68
CA TYR A 490 -15.24 6.89 -6.04
C TYR A 490 -16.53 6.44 -6.71
N LEU A 491 -16.91 5.16 -6.59
CA LEU A 491 -18.14 4.66 -7.19
C LEU A 491 -19.37 5.29 -6.55
N ILE A 492 -19.37 5.41 -5.22
CA ILE A 492 -20.45 6.08 -4.49
C ILE A 492 -20.49 7.57 -4.85
N GLY A 493 -19.34 8.25 -4.91
CA GLY A 493 -19.25 9.68 -5.17
C GLY A 493 -19.59 10.05 -6.60
N ASN A 494 -18.98 9.34 -7.57
CA ASN A 494 -18.85 9.77 -8.95
C ASN A 494 -19.57 8.86 -9.96
N SER A 495 -19.63 7.54 -9.75
CA SER A 495 -20.16 6.61 -10.77
C SER A 495 -21.63 6.22 -10.57
N TYR A 496 -22.07 6.02 -9.32
CA TYR A 496 -23.43 5.59 -9.03
C TYR A 496 -24.40 6.77 -9.16
N ASN A 497 -25.33 6.62 -10.09
CA ASN A 497 -26.48 7.51 -10.19
C ASN A 497 -27.43 7.33 -9.00
N LYS A 498 -28.42 8.22 -8.89
CA LYS A 498 -29.41 8.21 -7.81
C LYS A 498 -30.18 6.90 -7.74
N THR A 499 -30.57 6.31 -8.87
CA THR A 499 -31.31 5.03 -8.91
C THR A 499 -30.53 3.89 -8.28
N VAL A 500 -29.24 3.78 -8.58
CA VAL A 500 -28.36 2.74 -7.99
C VAL A 500 -28.20 2.98 -6.49
N LYS A 501 -27.98 4.24 -6.08
CA LYS A 501 -27.88 4.60 -4.66
C LYS A 501 -29.15 4.28 -3.89
N ASP A 502 -30.31 4.66 -4.43
CA ASP A 502 -31.62 4.45 -3.80
C ASP A 502 -32.00 2.95 -3.75
N ALA A 503 -31.49 2.13 -4.68
CA ALA A 503 -31.70 0.67 -4.69
C ALA A 503 -30.67 -0.11 -3.84
N THR A 504 -29.54 0.51 -3.48
CA THR A 504 -28.45 -0.15 -2.75
C THR A 504 -28.75 -0.17 -1.26
N LYS A 505 -28.97 -1.36 -0.70
CA LYS A 505 -29.22 -1.55 0.75
C LYS A 505 -27.96 -1.32 1.60
N VAL A 506 -26.82 -1.80 1.12
CA VAL A 506 -25.52 -1.73 1.80
C VAL A 506 -24.41 -1.71 0.76
N TYR A 507 -23.30 -1.07 1.10
CA TYR A 507 -22.09 -1.13 0.28
C TYR A 507 -21.23 -2.31 0.69
N ASN A 508 -20.79 -3.09 -0.29
CA ASN A 508 -19.92 -4.25 -0.08
C ASN A 508 -18.50 -3.95 -0.60
N GLY A 509 -17.49 -4.08 0.24
CA GLY A 509 -16.08 -4.00 -0.14
C GLY A 509 -15.37 -5.32 0.12
N HIS A 510 -14.22 -5.53 -0.51
CA HIS A 510 -13.29 -6.60 -0.18
C HIS A 510 -11.99 -6.00 0.35
N PHE A 511 -11.31 -6.73 1.23
CA PHE A 511 -10.13 -6.22 1.91
C PHE A 511 -9.03 -7.28 2.02
N TYR A 512 -7.95 -7.06 1.29
CA TYR A 512 -6.75 -7.88 1.31
C TYR A 512 -5.55 -7.01 1.70
N ALA A 513 -4.48 -7.61 2.24
CA ALA A 513 -3.26 -6.85 2.45
C ALA A 513 -2.59 -6.47 1.12
N PHE A 514 -1.87 -5.35 1.14
CA PHE A 514 -1.41 -4.64 -0.06
C PHE A 514 -0.13 -5.21 -0.66
N SER A 515 0.72 -5.90 0.10
CA SER A 515 2.07 -6.13 -0.41
C SER A 515 2.07 -6.97 -1.68
N ASN A 516 3.05 -6.69 -2.53
CA ASN A 516 3.65 -7.71 -3.38
C ASN A 516 4.31 -8.77 -2.49
N ALA A 517 3.57 -9.36 -1.55
CA ALA A 517 4.06 -10.37 -0.65
C ALA A 517 4.60 -11.50 -1.50
N THR A 518 5.89 -11.74 -1.34
CA THR A 518 6.49 -13.00 -1.67
C THR A 518 6.15 -14.00 -0.58
N ALA A 519 6.43 -15.29 -0.80
CA ALA A 519 6.22 -16.34 0.19
C ALA A 519 6.95 -16.12 1.54
N ASP A 520 7.82 -15.11 1.63
CA ASP A 520 8.65 -14.82 2.81
C ASP A 520 8.24 -13.56 3.59
N ASP A 521 7.17 -12.87 3.20
CA ASP A 521 6.79 -11.54 3.74
C ASP A 521 5.86 -11.56 4.97
N LEU A 522 5.72 -12.68 5.66
CA LEU A 522 4.84 -12.82 6.85
C LEU A 522 5.13 -11.74 7.92
N GLY A 523 6.41 -11.46 8.17
CA GLY A 523 6.83 -10.47 9.19
C GLY A 523 6.44 -9.03 8.87
N PRO A 524 6.79 -8.49 7.69
CA PRO A 524 6.30 -7.20 7.19
C PRO A 524 4.77 -7.09 7.23
N GLU A 525 4.07 -8.13 6.81
CA GLU A 525 2.61 -8.15 6.70
C GLU A 525 1.88 -8.12 8.03
N MET A 526 2.42 -8.80 9.05
CA MET A 526 1.90 -8.71 10.41
C MET A 526 2.00 -7.29 11.00
N LYS A 527 2.87 -6.42 10.46
CA LYS A 527 2.99 -5.01 10.90
C LYS A 527 1.99 -4.07 10.23
N TYR A 528 1.32 -4.49 9.15
CA TYR A 528 0.37 -3.61 8.45
C TYR A 528 -0.93 -3.46 9.25
N HIS A 529 -1.39 -2.21 9.40
CA HIS A 529 -2.57 -1.87 10.19
C HIS A 529 -3.72 -1.42 9.29
N ALA A 530 -4.92 -2.01 9.45
CA ALA A 530 -6.10 -1.56 8.72
C ALA A 530 -6.53 -0.13 9.15
N LYS A 531 -6.79 0.76 8.18
CA LYS A 531 -7.37 2.10 8.41
C LYS A 531 -8.91 2.01 8.37
N THR A 532 -9.60 2.68 9.30
CA THR A 532 -11.07 2.79 9.32
C THR A 532 -11.56 3.70 8.20
N ALA A 533 -12.50 3.25 7.35
CA ALA A 533 -13.30 4.13 6.51
C ALA A 533 -14.62 4.45 7.23
N GLY A 534 -14.94 5.73 7.42
CA GLY A 534 -16.11 6.18 8.20
C GLY A 534 -17.46 6.05 7.49
N ARG A 535 -17.86 4.87 7.00
CA ARG A 535 -19.18 4.62 6.38
C ARG A 535 -19.73 3.23 6.72
N PRO A 536 -21.06 3.01 6.69
CA PRO A 536 -21.66 1.68 6.84
C PRO A 536 -21.42 0.87 5.55
N TYR A 537 -20.32 0.14 5.50
CA TYR A 537 -20.03 -0.88 4.49
C TYR A 537 -19.71 -2.20 5.18
N ILE A 538 -19.99 -3.31 4.50
CA ILE A 538 -19.55 -4.64 4.91
C ILE A 538 -18.29 -5.02 4.14
N LEU A 539 -17.52 -5.97 4.69
CA LEU A 539 -16.36 -6.56 4.02
C LEU A 539 -16.70 -7.97 3.51
N GLY A 540 -17.36 -8.04 2.36
CA GLY A 540 -17.89 -9.25 1.71
C GLY A 540 -16.89 -10.33 1.38
N GLU A 541 -15.60 -9.99 1.32
CA GLU A 541 -14.50 -10.92 1.08
C GLU A 541 -13.22 -10.31 1.65
N LYS A 542 -12.43 -11.10 2.38
CA LYS A 542 -11.26 -10.57 3.09
C LYS A 542 -10.30 -11.66 3.50
N GLY A 543 -9.07 -11.64 3.01
CA GLY A 543 -8.01 -12.58 3.38
C GLY A 543 -6.79 -11.91 4.00
N PHE A 544 -5.76 -12.70 4.28
CA PHE A 544 -4.43 -12.19 4.61
C PHE A 544 -3.85 -11.54 3.36
N HIS A 545 -3.63 -12.32 2.30
CA HIS A 545 -3.28 -11.86 0.95
C HIS A 545 -4.41 -12.07 -0.07
N ARG A 546 -4.27 -11.40 -1.22
CA ARG A 546 -5.11 -11.64 -2.39
C ARG A 546 -4.72 -12.90 -3.16
N LEU A 547 -3.43 -13.23 -3.16
CA LEU A 547 -2.90 -14.46 -3.75
C LEU A 547 -2.78 -15.53 -2.69
N ASP A 548 -2.76 -16.78 -3.13
CA ASP A 548 -2.70 -17.93 -2.25
C ASP A 548 -1.24 -18.30 -1.94
N TYR A 549 -0.81 -18.08 -0.68
CA TYR A 549 0.54 -18.39 -0.19
C TYR A 549 0.47 -19.28 1.03
N GLU A 550 1.39 -20.25 1.15
CA GLU A 550 1.49 -21.17 2.30
C GLU A 550 1.42 -20.46 3.66
N MET A 551 2.02 -19.27 3.76
CA MET A 551 2.03 -18.48 4.99
C MET A 551 0.64 -18.07 5.48
N ASP A 552 -0.37 -18.02 4.61
CA ASP A 552 -1.72 -17.60 4.97
C ASP A 552 -2.41 -18.60 5.91
N SER A 553 -1.89 -19.84 5.95
CA SER A 553 -2.33 -20.90 6.85
C SER A 553 -1.71 -20.83 8.26
N THR A 554 -0.82 -19.87 8.50
CA THR A 554 -0.05 -19.73 9.74
C THR A 554 -0.76 -18.93 10.82
N PHE A 555 -0.26 -19.04 12.05
CA PHE A 555 -0.78 -18.32 13.21
C PHE A 555 -0.60 -16.79 13.11
N GLY A 556 0.38 -16.32 12.34
CA GLY A 556 0.53 -14.90 12.02
C GLY A 556 -0.69 -14.34 11.27
N SER A 557 -1.20 -15.11 10.31
CA SER A 557 -2.46 -14.80 9.61
C SER A 557 -3.66 -14.80 10.57
N ALA A 558 -3.69 -15.68 11.58
CA ALA A 558 -4.72 -15.68 12.63
C ALA A 558 -4.68 -14.40 13.50
N ILE A 559 -3.49 -13.95 13.89
CA ILE A 559 -3.28 -12.69 14.62
C ILE A 559 -3.78 -11.51 13.77
N GLN A 560 -3.43 -11.46 12.49
CA GLN A 560 -3.89 -10.38 11.63
C GLN A 560 -5.39 -10.43 11.33
N THR A 561 -5.97 -11.62 11.18
CA THR A 561 -7.44 -11.81 11.09
C THR A 561 -8.14 -11.22 12.32
N THR A 562 -7.55 -11.39 13.51
CA THR A 562 -8.05 -10.76 14.75
C THR A 562 -7.95 -9.23 14.68
N ASP A 563 -6.76 -8.68 14.38
CA ASP A 563 -6.55 -7.22 14.27
C ASP A 563 -7.54 -6.58 13.30
N LYS A 564 -7.67 -7.14 12.10
CA LYS A 564 -8.60 -6.64 11.09
C LYS A 564 -10.06 -6.81 11.51
N THR A 565 -10.41 -7.73 12.42
CA THR A 565 -11.79 -7.85 12.93
C THR A 565 -12.09 -6.73 13.93
N LEU A 566 -11.11 -6.37 14.77
CA LEU A 566 -11.26 -5.33 15.80
C LEU A 566 -11.30 -3.90 15.23
N ARG A 567 -10.71 -3.67 14.06
CA ARG A 567 -10.59 -2.34 13.44
C ARG A 567 -11.74 -1.93 12.52
N VAL A 568 -12.66 -2.83 12.20
CA VAL A 568 -13.72 -2.54 11.23
C VAL A 568 -15.02 -2.30 11.97
N ASP A 569 -15.51 -1.06 11.94
CA ASP A 569 -16.70 -0.60 12.67
C ASP A 569 -17.99 -1.38 12.32
N HIS A 570 -18.06 -2.02 11.15
CA HIS A 570 -19.20 -2.83 10.66
C HIS A 570 -18.75 -4.02 9.80
N ALA A 571 -17.90 -4.91 10.31
CA ALA A 571 -17.55 -6.10 9.53
C ALA A 571 -18.66 -7.15 9.67
N GLN A 572 -19.07 -7.76 8.56
CA GLN A 572 -19.22 -9.20 8.47
C GLN A 572 -18.01 -9.63 7.64
N THR A 573 -17.03 -10.28 8.24
CA THR A 573 -15.85 -10.82 7.52
C THR A 573 -16.23 -12.16 6.93
N PHE A 574 -15.83 -12.48 5.71
CA PHE A 574 -16.28 -13.68 5.01
C PHE A 574 -15.08 -14.35 4.28
N LEU A 575 -14.80 -15.63 4.54
CA LEU A 575 -13.72 -16.41 3.92
C LEU A 575 -14.14 -17.86 3.60
N THR A 576 -13.90 -18.32 2.36
CA THR A 576 -13.58 -19.70 1.93
C THR A 576 -13.55 -19.80 0.38
N GLU A 577 -12.36 -20.00 -0.18
CA GLU A 577 -12.16 -20.62 -1.51
C GLU A 577 -11.76 -22.08 -1.28
N PRO A 578 -11.80 -23.03 -2.22
CA PRO A 578 -11.33 -24.40 -1.95
C PRO A 578 -9.80 -24.49 -1.86
N GLU A 579 -9.28 -25.17 -0.84
CA GLU A 579 -7.85 -25.48 -0.59
C GLU A 579 -6.84 -24.31 -0.56
N ALA A 580 -7.31 -23.07 -0.62
CA ALA A 580 -6.49 -21.90 -0.34
C ALA A 580 -5.98 -21.89 1.11
N PHE A 581 -4.74 -21.44 1.31
CA PHE A 581 -4.07 -21.38 2.61
C PHE A 581 -4.72 -20.39 3.58
N PHE A 582 -5.41 -19.36 3.09
CA PHE A 582 -6.19 -18.42 3.93
C PHE A 582 -7.53 -19.00 4.43
N ASN A 583 -7.91 -20.21 4.01
CA ASN A 583 -9.14 -20.83 4.47
C ASN A 583 -9.16 -21.07 5.97
N TRP A 584 -10.37 -21.13 6.51
CA TRP A 584 -10.58 -21.51 7.91
C TRP A 584 -10.48 -23.03 8.11
N TRP A 585 -10.85 -23.82 7.12
CA TRP A 585 -10.73 -25.27 7.12
C TRP A 585 -10.73 -25.80 5.68
N TRP A 586 -10.08 -26.94 5.50
CA TRP A 586 -10.15 -27.75 4.28
C TRP A 586 -11.04 -28.98 4.52
N SER A 587 -10.93 -29.96 3.63
CA SER A 587 -11.69 -31.22 3.73
C SER A 587 -11.23 -32.11 4.89
N ASP A 588 -9.98 -31.96 5.33
CA ASP A 588 -9.31 -32.88 6.26
C ASP A 588 -8.79 -32.21 7.54
N HIS A 589 -8.70 -30.87 7.61
CA HIS A 589 -8.28 -30.17 8.82
C HIS A 589 -8.77 -28.72 8.94
N VAL A 590 -8.65 -28.18 10.16
CA VAL A 590 -8.88 -26.77 10.48
C VAL A 590 -7.57 -26.01 10.32
N ASN A 591 -7.59 -24.80 9.80
CA ASN A 591 -6.39 -23.97 9.60
C ASN A 591 -6.27 -22.89 10.69
N ALA A 592 -5.07 -22.30 10.83
CA ALA A 592 -4.84 -21.26 11.85
C ALA A 592 -5.75 -20.01 11.71
N PRO A 593 -6.09 -19.51 10.51
CA PRO A 593 -6.99 -18.35 10.36
C PRO A 593 -8.34 -18.50 11.07
N PHE A 594 -8.85 -19.73 11.20
CA PHE A 594 -10.08 -20.00 11.96
C PHE A 594 -9.97 -19.59 13.44
N TYR A 595 -8.80 -19.79 14.06
CA TYR A 595 -8.55 -19.35 15.43
C TYR A 595 -8.64 -17.83 15.52
N GLY A 596 -8.06 -17.11 14.56
CA GLY A 596 -8.12 -15.66 14.47
C GLY A 596 -9.54 -15.14 14.31
N ALA A 597 -10.31 -15.75 13.40
CA ALA A 597 -11.71 -15.40 13.18
C ALA A 597 -12.59 -15.66 14.41
N TYR A 598 -12.44 -16.83 15.04
CA TYR A 598 -13.21 -17.17 16.23
C TYR A 598 -12.82 -16.31 17.44
N PHE A 599 -11.52 -16.03 17.63
CA PHE A 599 -11.07 -15.13 18.68
C PHE A 599 -11.53 -13.69 18.45
N GLY A 600 -11.45 -13.20 17.20
CA GLY A 600 -12.03 -11.92 16.79
C GLY A 600 -13.50 -11.84 17.14
N ALA A 601 -14.29 -12.86 16.77
CA ALA A 601 -15.70 -12.95 17.14
C ALA A 601 -15.92 -12.95 18.65
N LEU A 602 -15.14 -13.71 19.43
CA LEU A 602 -15.20 -13.69 20.90
C LEU A 602 -14.93 -12.29 21.48
N ALA A 603 -14.02 -11.53 20.86
CA ALA A 603 -13.64 -10.20 21.32
C ALA A 603 -14.77 -9.18 21.14
N VAL A 604 -15.48 -9.25 20.01
CA VAL A 604 -16.56 -8.31 19.67
C VAL A 604 -17.96 -8.77 20.10
N ALA A 605 -18.16 -10.06 20.36
CA ALA A 605 -19.47 -10.61 20.73
C ALA A 605 -19.82 -10.35 22.19
N GLY A 606 -20.64 -9.34 22.46
CA GLY A 606 -21.30 -9.10 23.76
C GLY A 606 -20.37 -8.90 24.97
N ALA A 607 -20.95 -8.39 26.06
CA ALA A 607 -20.26 -8.03 27.31
C ALA A 607 -19.22 -6.90 27.20
N PHE A 608 -18.89 -6.30 28.35
CA PHE A 608 -17.89 -5.25 28.44
C PHE A 608 -16.49 -5.86 28.51
N LYS A 609 -15.65 -5.59 27.51
CA LYS A 609 -14.37 -6.28 27.29
C LYS A 609 -13.30 -5.32 26.78
N VAL A 610 -12.03 -5.71 26.98
CA VAL A 610 -10.88 -5.12 26.31
C VAL A 610 -10.15 -6.22 25.54
N ALA A 611 -9.91 -6.02 24.26
CA ALA A 611 -9.08 -6.89 23.44
C ALA A 611 -7.69 -6.26 23.28
N LEU A 612 -6.65 -7.04 23.57
CA LEU A 612 -5.26 -6.66 23.41
C LEU A 612 -4.61 -7.62 22.42
N ILE A 613 -3.78 -7.09 21.53
CA ILE A 613 -3.10 -7.87 20.52
C ILE A 613 -1.66 -7.39 20.38
N ASN A 614 -0.72 -8.34 20.32
CA ASN A 614 0.66 -8.08 19.97
C ASN A 614 0.92 -8.68 18.58
N THR A 615 0.98 -7.80 17.58
CA THR A 615 1.20 -8.17 16.17
C THR A 615 2.68 -8.30 15.81
N ASP A 616 3.61 -8.19 16.78
CA ASP A 616 5.02 -8.47 16.52
C ASP A 616 5.18 -9.89 15.96
N TYR A 617 6.03 -9.99 14.95
CA TYR A 617 6.41 -11.25 14.32
C TYR A 617 7.48 -11.96 15.14
N TYR A 618 7.35 -13.29 15.22
CA TYR A 618 8.33 -14.19 15.80
C TYR A 618 8.32 -15.49 15.01
N SER A 619 9.40 -15.77 14.28
CA SER A 619 9.54 -16.96 13.43
C SER A 619 9.49 -18.28 14.20
N GLY A 620 9.90 -18.27 15.47
CA GLY A 620 10.13 -19.49 16.26
C GLY A 620 11.59 -19.65 16.68
N GLY A 621 12.50 -18.90 16.05
CA GLY A 621 13.91 -18.82 16.41
C GLY A 621 14.27 -17.53 17.16
N GLY A 622 15.28 -17.61 18.04
CA GLY A 622 15.78 -16.45 18.78
C GLY A 622 14.92 -16.04 19.98
N THR A 623 15.04 -14.78 20.40
CA THR A 623 14.30 -14.23 21.55
C THR A 623 12.93 -13.70 21.10
N ARG A 624 11.85 -14.23 21.68
CA ARG A 624 10.49 -13.73 21.45
C ARG A 624 10.27 -12.40 22.19
N SER A 625 9.94 -11.33 21.46
CA SER A 625 9.68 -10.01 22.06
C SER A 625 8.42 -10.02 22.94
N GLU A 626 8.33 -9.04 23.84
CA GLU A 626 7.20 -8.87 24.76
C GLU A 626 6.71 -7.42 24.73
N ALA A 627 5.38 -7.26 24.64
CA ALA A 627 4.71 -5.97 24.76
C ALA A 627 3.98 -5.90 26.11
N LYS A 628 4.13 -4.78 26.81
CA LYS A 628 3.47 -4.51 28.10
C LYS A 628 2.33 -3.53 27.92
N PHE A 629 1.15 -3.91 28.39
CA PHE A 629 -0.07 -3.10 28.39
C PHE A 629 -0.45 -2.77 29.83
N THR A 630 -0.81 -1.51 30.09
CA THR A 630 -1.34 -1.09 31.39
C THR A 630 -2.76 -0.57 31.23
N LEU A 631 -3.75 -1.33 31.71
CA LEU A 631 -5.13 -0.88 31.80
C LEU A 631 -5.35 -0.13 33.11
N THR A 632 -6.11 0.96 33.06
CA THR A 632 -6.41 1.81 34.23
C THR A 632 -7.90 2.13 34.30
N GLY A 633 -8.39 2.50 35.49
CA GLY A 633 -9.81 2.79 35.72
C GLY A 633 -10.65 1.56 36.07
N LEU A 634 -10.02 0.42 36.38
CA LEU A 634 -10.73 -0.82 36.68
C LEU A 634 -11.31 -0.81 38.10
N ARG A 635 -12.57 -1.20 38.24
CA ARG A 635 -13.27 -1.24 39.54
C ARG A 635 -13.16 -2.57 40.27
N SER A 636 -13.05 -3.67 39.53
CA SER A 636 -12.89 -5.00 40.12
C SER A 636 -11.45 -5.22 40.59
N ASN A 637 -11.28 -5.98 41.67
CA ASN A 637 -9.96 -6.43 42.17
C ASN A 637 -9.37 -7.59 41.35
N SER A 638 -10.17 -8.24 40.51
CA SER A 638 -9.69 -9.26 39.58
C SER A 638 -10.58 -9.37 38.36
N VAL A 639 -9.98 -9.68 37.22
CA VAL A 639 -10.67 -9.89 35.95
C VAL A 639 -10.38 -11.28 35.41
N LYS A 640 -11.29 -11.79 34.57
CA LYS A 640 -11.06 -13.02 33.80
C LYS A 640 -10.51 -12.65 32.44
N ALA A 641 -9.57 -13.44 31.93
CA ALA A 641 -9.01 -13.24 30.61
C ALA A 641 -8.86 -14.56 29.84
N LEU A 642 -8.94 -14.45 28.51
CA LEU A 642 -8.82 -15.57 27.57
C LEU A 642 -7.72 -15.22 26.57
N ARG A 643 -6.74 -16.09 26.42
CA ARG A 643 -5.58 -15.87 25.55
C ARG A 643 -5.64 -16.76 24.31
N MET A 644 -5.21 -16.19 23.20
CA MET A 644 -4.87 -16.92 21.97
C MET A 644 -3.35 -16.92 21.80
N THR A 645 -2.78 -18.11 21.61
CA THR A 645 -1.33 -18.32 21.54
C THR A 645 -0.94 -19.34 20.46
N GLY A 646 0.26 -19.18 19.93
CA GLY A 646 0.97 -20.16 19.11
C GLY A 646 2.45 -20.19 19.51
N LEU A 647 3.19 -21.23 19.09
CA LEU A 647 4.62 -21.32 19.38
C LEU A 647 5.40 -20.21 18.67
N SER A 648 4.97 -19.87 17.46
CA SER A 648 5.51 -18.82 16.60
C SER A 648 4.42 -18.24 15.70
N SER A 649 4.73 -17.16 15.00
CA SER A 649 3.91 -16.65 13.89
C SER A 649 3.75 -17.70 12.79
N GLU A 650 4.76 -18.53 12.54
CA GLU A 650 4.78 -19.55 11.50
C GLU A 650 4.04 -20.85 11.89
N THR A 651 3.48 -20.93 13.09
CA THR A 651 2.78 -22.13 13.55
C THR A 651 1.55 -22.40 12.68
N THR A 652 1.48 -23.58 12.04
CA THR A 652 0.30 -24.08 11.32
C THR A 652 -0.46 -25.10 12.16
N VAL A 653 -1.64 -25.52 11.70
CA VAL A 653 -2.33 -26.69 12.27
C VAL A 653 -1.90 -27.90 11.44
N PRO A 654 -1.26 -28.93 12.04
CA PRO A 654 -0.86 -30.09 11.27
C PRO A 654 -2.09 -30.94 10.88
N VAL A 655 -2.06 -31.50 9.67
CA VAL A 655 -3.09 -32.44 9.17
C VAL A 655 -3.28 -33.60 10.14
N THR A 656 -2.17 -34.18 10.62
CA THR A 656 -2.19 -35.21 11.66
C THR A 656 -1.99 -34.59 13.04
N GLN A 657 -3.06 -34.56 13.83
CA GLN A 657 -3.02 -34.07 15.20
C GLN A 657 -2.66 -35.18 16.19
N THR A 658 -1.60 -34.93 16.97
CA THR A 658 -1.22 -35.70 18.15
C THR A 658 -1.31 -34.82 19.38
N LYS A 659 -1.26 -35.40 20.59
CA LYS A 659 -1.29 -34.62 21.85
C LYS A 659 -0.12 -33.61 21.96
N SER A 660 0.99 -33.87 21.29
CA SER A 660 2.20 -33.04 21.30
C SER A 660 2.33 -32.14 20.07
N SER A 661 1.36 -32.16 19.15
CA SER A 661 1.43 -31.37 17.93
C SER A 661 1.52 -29.87 18.26
N PRO A 662 2.51 -29.14 17.70
CA PRO A 662 2.56 -27.70 17.82
C PRO A 662 1.36 -27.13 17.04
N GLN A 663 0.44 -26.47 17.75
CA GLN A 663 -0.75 -25.90 17.12
C GLN A 663 -1.23 -24.67 17.88
N PRO A 664 -1.97 -23.76 17.22
CA PRO A 664 -2.61 -22.64 17.89
C PRO A 664 -3.56 -23.10 19.00
N SER A 665 -3.75 -22.25 20.00
CA SER A 665 -4.71 -22.49 21.06
C SER A 665 -5.47 -21.23 21.44
N ILE A 666 -6.74 -21.38 21.80
CA ILE A 666 -7.55 -20.38 22.50
C ILE A 666 -7.88 -20.99 23.84
N ARG A 667 -7.52 -20.33 24.94
CA ARG A 667 -7.73 -20.85 26.31
C ARG A 667 -7.02 -22.18 26.58
N GLY A 668 -5.89 -22.43 25.92
CA GLY A 668 -5.20 -23.72 26.00
C GLY A 668 -5.96 -24.88 25.33
N GLN A 669 -6.98 -24.57 24.52
CA GLN A 669 -7.73 -25.55 23.75
C GLN A 669 -7.50 -25.34 22.25
N SER A 670 -7.60 -26.42 21.49
CA SER A 670 -7.43 -26.43 20.04
C SER A 670 -8.58 -27.18 19.38
N PHE A 671 -8.85 -26.89 18.11
CA PHE A 671 -9.92 -27.52 17.35
C PHE A 671 -9.46 -28.84 16.73
N SER A 672 -10.30 -29.88 16.81
CA SER A 672 -10.02 -31.17 16.20
C SER A 672 -10.24 -31.15 14.68
N ASN A 673 -9.30 -31.70 13.93
CA ASN A 673 -9.43 -31.93 12.48
C ASN A 673 -10.54 -32.91 12.10
N LYS A 674 -11.08 -33.69 13.06
CA LYS A 674 -12.13 -34.68 12.79
C LYS A 674 -13.53 -34.07 12.74
N ASN A 675 -13.81 -33.14 13.64
CA ASN A 675 -15.18 -32.65 13.90
C ASN A 675 -15.22 -31.22 14.44
N CYS A 676 -14.12 -30.48 14.38
CA CYS A 676 -13.98 -29.14 14.90
C CYS A 676 -14.29 -28.99 16.40
N GLU A 677 -14.30 -30.06 17.20
CA GLU A 677 -14.52 -29.94 18.64
C GLU A 677 -13.30 -29.36 19.36
N LEU A 678 -13.53 -28.62 20.44
CA LEU A 678 -12.46 -28.10 21.29
C LEU A 678 -11.87 -29.22 22.15
N GLY A 679 -10.61 -29.56 21.90
CA GLY A 679 -9.80 -30.47 22.69
C GLY A 679 -8.84 -29.74 23.63
N GLY A 680 -8.44 -30.41 24.71
CA GLY A 680 -7.51 -29.85 25.71
C GLY A 680 -8.21 -29.27 26.94
N LYS A 681 -7.43 -28.96 27.97
CA LYS A 681 -7.94 -28.43 29.24
C LYS A 681 -8.21 -26.93 29.09
N GLN A 682 -9.46 -26.53 29.28
CA GLN A 682 -9.83 -25.13 29.27
C GLN A 682 -9.12 -24.36 30.39
N ASN A 683 -8.40 -23.31 30.01
CA ASN A 683 -7.75 -22.38 30.91
C ASN A 683 -8.45 -21.02 30.86
N THR A 684 -8.72 -20.44 32.02
CA THR A 684 -9.25 -19.08 32.14
C THR A 684 -8.30 -18.33 33.06
N GLU A 685 -7.58 -17.36 32.52
CA GLU A 685 -6.63 -16.58 33.29
C GLU A 685 -7.41 -15.69 34.27
N LYS A 686 -6.99 -15.68 35.54
CA LYS A 686 -7.49 -14.74 36.55
C LYS A 686 -6.40 -13.73 36.82
N LEU A 687 -6.60 -12.50 36.36
CA LEU A 687 -5.62 -11.43 36.50
C LEU A 687 -6.00 -10.53 37.67
N SER A 688 -5.00 -10.19 38.50
CA SER A 688 -5.22 -9.34 39.68
C SER A 688 -5.12 -7.87 39.29
N VAL A 689 -6.09 -7.08 39.74
CA VAL A 689 -6.11 -5.62 39.56
C VAL A 689 -5.64 -4.98 40.86
N LYS A 690 -4.64 -4.11 40.79
CA LYS A 690 -4.06 -3.42 41.94
C LYS A 690 -4.30 -1.92 41.80
N LYS A 691 -4.98 -1.32 42.78
CA LYS A 691 -5.29 0.13 42.80
C LYS A 691 -5.93 0.62 41.49
N GLY A 692 -6.88 -0.16 40.96
CA GLY A 692 -7.57 0.10 39.69
C GLY A 692 -6.70 0.01 38.43
N LYS A 693 -5.52 -0.63 38.53
CA LYS A 693 -4.59 -0.88 37.42
C LYS A 693 -4.39 -2.37 37.18
N LEU A 694 -4.30 -2.74 35.92
CA LEU A 694 -3.97 -4.09 35.48
C LEU A 694 -2.82 -4.04 34.48
N GLU A 695 -1.72 -4.71 34.81
CA GLU A 695 -0.56 -4.84 33.94
C GLU A 695 -0.58 -6.21 33.27
N ILE A 696 -0.43 -6.22 31.95
CA ILE A 696 -0.51 -7.41 31.11
C ILE A 696 0.71 -7.43 30.20
N THR A 697 1.36 -8.58 30.11
CA THR A 697 2.42 -8.84 29.12
C THR A 697 1.90 -9.80 28.07
N LEU A 698 2.05 -9.44 26.80
CA LEU A 698 1.79 -10.30 25.64
C LEU A 698 3.10 -10.54 24.90
N LYS A 699 3.42 -11.80 24.61
CA LYS A 699 4.55 -12.14 23.74
C LYS A 699 4.20 -11.80 22.28
N ALA A 700 5.22 -11.66 21.43
CA ALA A 700 5.03 -11.51 19.99
C ALA A 700 4.06 -12.57 19.46
N SER A 701 3.10 -12.21 18.60
CA SER A 701 2.04 -13.10 18.15
C SER A 701 1.24 -13.69 19.31
N GLU A 702 0.62 -12.84 20.13
CA GLU A 702 -0.37 -13.25 21.13
C GLU A 702 -1.53 -12.25 21.14
N ALA A 703 -2.71 -12.74 21.52
CA ALA A 703 -3.87 -11.89 21.76
C ALA A 703 -4.58 -12.28 23.06
N LEU A 704 -5.20 -11.32 23.72
CA LEU A 704 -5.88 -11.50 25.00
C LEU A 704 -7.20 -10.72 25.05
N ILE A 705 -8.29 -11.38 25.44
CA ILE A 705 -9.57 -10.74 25.78
C ILE A 705 -9.65 -10.67 27.29
N VAL A 706 -9.85 -9.47 27.83
CA VAL A 706 -10.08 -9.20 29.25
C VAL A 706 -11.55 -8.88 29.45
N TYR A 707 -12.22 -9.63 30.32
CA TYR A 707 -13.63 -9.45 30.69
C TYR A 707 -13.71 -8.52 31.90
N LEU A 708 -14.49 -7.44 31.78
CA LEU A 708 -14.55 -6.35 32.74
C LEU A 708 -15.82 -6.34 33.58
#